data_AF-A0A1R3HX13-F1
#
_entry.id   AF-A0A1R3HX13-F1
#
_cell.length_a   1.000
_cell.length_b   1.000
_cell.length_c   1.000
_cell.angle_alpha   90.00
_cell.angle_beta   90.00
_cell.angle_gamma   90.00
#
_symmetry.space_group_name_H-M   'P 1'
#
loop_
_entity.id
_entity.type
_entity.pdbx_description
1 polymer ?
#
loop_
_entity_poly.entity_id
_entity_poly.type
_entity_poly.pdbx_seq_one_letter_code
_entity_poly.pdbx_strand_id
1 'polypeptide(L)'
;MASSVFLSVSLLILLHPLFTQANLHKSKSLFKASLLSQPPTNDSIPPTRYFEVTKPIIVPETKPCSIHVLQHDFGYTYGKPPVSVNYNFPSDCPHQEFSKIVLEWNATCKGRQFDRIFGVWLSGVELLRSCSAEPRATGIVWSVQKDITRYSSLLLLNKTQTFSVYLGNLIDDTYTGIYHVNVTIYFYPAVEKVNPFKGKVEDLGSGADLIIPFSRNLPLNDGLWYEIQNASDVKEQEFEIPQNVYRAVLEVYVSFHENDEFWYGNPPNDYIAANNLTGTPGNGPFREVVVSLDGEVVGAVWPFTVVFTGGINPLLWRPISAIGSFDLPTYDIEITPFLGNLLDGKTHKLGFSVTNALNVWYIDANLHLWLDSKSTKTEGKLLQHDIVPLGVSSVSDFKGLNGTFIINTTRFISSTGWIKSSYGIVTTKSVQNLSFSNSMVMAKDGNLQIVDQRIQFDDIVYPKMPAFHAVSKNSLKRFLFYLYSDYINQGNGTSLSVANVTLGFLEKKSKDPYSWSPRISLKNLQEGQGVMVVKDNLVVSGVASTQQTYSYDGGKLCYTRNVSSSNYTILHDEVRNNCKKRAKIHSGFGLSRWWPSSSRRAFLATHVIDPNGNYACSSLGVKSSSLTVHLGFHSSEINGLPGAFVSSPKKSKLKRFSIACSSSTTDPLLVKAARGDPVSRPPAWMMRQAGRYMAVYRKLAEKHPSFRERSETTDLIVEISLQPWEAFRPDGVIIFSDILTPLPAFGVPFDIEDVRGPVIQSPIRSEDGLKALHPIDMEKLHFVGESLKILRQEVGDHAAVLGFVGAPWTIATYIVEGGTTRTYTTIKSMCHTAPNLLRALLSHLTKALSEYIIYQAESGAHCIQIFDSWGGQLPPEMWEKWSKPYITEIVNVVRSKCPKTPLVLYINGNGGLLERMKGTGVDVIGLDWTVDMADGRKRLGNDISVQGNVDPAYLFSPLPAVTEEIQRVVKCAGSRGHILNLGHGVLVGTPEEAVAHFFEVTKSLKYDSLFQNHAMEESKLLV
;
A
#
# COMPACT_ATOMS: atom_id res chain seq x y z
N MET A 1 -20.69 -5.14 -75.08
CA MET A 1 -21.48 -6.37 -75.30
C MET A 1 -22.28 -6.63 -74.03
N ALA A 2 -23.61 -6.58 -74.17
CA ALA A 2 -24.71 -7.01 -73.28
C ALA A 2 -24.65 -6.55 -71.80
N SER A 3 -25.47 -5.61 -71.28
CA SER A 3 -26.96 -5.52 -71.28
C SER A 3 -27.59 -6.76 -70.61
N SER A 4 -28.54 -6.72 -69.66
CA SER A 4 -29.59 -5.72 -69.38
C SER A 4 -30.49 -6.21 -68.21
N VAL A 5 -31.02 -5.27 -67.39
CA VAL A 5 -32.47 -5.10 -67.00
C VAL A 5 -33.03 -6.04 -65.89
N PHE A 6 -33.80 -5.65 -64.84
CA PHE A 6 -34.43 -4.40 -64.37
C PHE A 6 -34.85 -4.46 -62.87
N LEU A 7 -35.15 -3.27 -62.33
CA LEU A 7 -35.69 -2.78 -61.05
C LEU A 7 -36.75 -3.61 -60.28
N SER A 8 -36.78 -3.52 -58.93
CA SER A 8 -37.69 -2.62 -58.16
C SER A 8 -37.63 -2.73 -56.61
N VAL A 9 -37.42 -1.56 -55.97
CA VAL A 9 -38.11 -0.98 -54.77
C VAL A 9 -37.60 -1.24 -53.32
N SER A 10 -37.17 -0.11 -52.72
CA SER A 10 -37.16 0.36 -51.30
C SER A 10 -36.16 -0.22 -50.29
N LEU A 11 -35.21 0.47 -49.62
CA LEU A 11 -35.01 1.81 -49.00
C LEU A 11 -34.90 1.66 -47.45
N LEU A 12 -33.69 1.93 -46.92
CA LEU A 12 -33.32 2.40 -45.56
C LEU A 12 -33.78 1.64 -44.28
N ILE A 13 -32.81 1.18 -43.46
CA ILE A 13 -32.49 1.68 -42.10
C ILE A 13 -31.12 1.12 -41.65
N LEU A 14 -30.24 2.03 -41.25
CA LEU A 14 -28.92 1.87 -40.63
C LEU A 14 -29.02 2.14 -39.12
N LEU A 15 -28.11 1.51 -38.34
CA LEU A 15 -27.40 2.01 -37.14
C LEU A 15 -28.19 2.56 -35.93
N HIS A 16 -28.00 1.97 -34.74
CA HIS A 16 -27.41 2.63 -33.53
C HIS A 16 -27.39 1.73 -32.26
N PRO A 17 -26.30 1.75 -31.45
CA PRO A 17 -26.30 1.42 -30.03
C PRO A 17 -26.57 2.69 -29.19
N LEU A 18 -27.38 2.57 -28.14
CA LEU A 18 -27.86 3.69 -27.31
C LEU A 18 -26.83 4.10 -26.24
N PHE A 19 -26.22 5.27 -26.47
CA PHE A 19 -25.80 6.21 -25.41
C PHE A 19 -26.98 7.15 -25.14
N THR A 20 -27.36 7.36 -23.88
CA THR A 20 -28.39 8.35 -23.54
C THR A 20 -27.77 9.74 -23.41
N GLN A 21 -27.77 10.49 -24.52
CA GLN A 21 -27.88 11.95 -24.50
C GLN A 21 -29.35 12.32 -24.25
N ALA A 22 -29.62 13.07 -23.17
CA ALA A 22 -30.91 13.74 -23.02
C ALA A 22 -30.90 15.03 -23.85
N ASN A 23 -31.65 15.05 -24.96
CA ASN A 23 -32.21 16.28 -25.53
C ASN A 23 -33.61 16.00 -26.10
N LEU A 24 -34.49 16.98 -25.90
CA LEU A 24 -35.96 16.86 -25.81
C LEU A 24 -36.75 16.65 -27.11
N HIS A 25 -37.92 16.04 -26.90
CA HIS A 25 -39.23 16.18 -27.57
C HIS A 25 -39.46 15.65 -29.00
N LYS A 26 -40.39 14.68 -29.11
CA LYS A 26 -41.79 14.92 -29.52
C LYS A 26 -42.67 13.67 -29.33
N SER A 27 -43.86 13.90 -28.77
CA SER A 27 -44.89 12.89 -28.50
C SER A 27 -45.53 12.31 -29.76
N LYS A 28 -45.91 11.03 -29.72
CA LYS A 28 -47.26 10.54 -30.08
C LYS A 28 -47.41 9.04 -29.75
N SER A 29 -48.14 8.75 -28.68
CA SER A 29 -49.31 7.86 -28.63
C SER A 29 -49.36 6.67 -29.63
N LEU A 30 -49.24 5.43 -29.12
CA LEU A 30 -50.32 4.42 -29.09
C LEU A 30 -49.83 3.02 -28.65
N PHE A 31 -50.69 2.36 -27.86
CA PHE A 31 -50.78 0.92 -27.52
C PHE A 31 -50.06 0.36 -26.27
N LYS A 32 -50.85 0.40 -25.18
CA LYS A 32 -51.07 -0.59 -24.12
C LYS A 32 -50.40 -1.96 -24.27
N ALA A 33 -49.64 -2.35 -23.24
CA ALA A 33 -49.65 -3.70 -22.70
C ALA A 33 -49.50 -3.65 -21.16
N SER A 34 -50.17 -4.58 -20.50
CA SER A 34 -50.67 -4.58 -19.13
C SER A 34 -49.66 -4.92 -18.04
N LEU A 35 -49.76 -4.18 -16.93
CA LEU A 35 -49.69 -4.60 -15.52
C LEU A 35 -48.91 -5.90 -15.17
N LEU A 36 -47.76 -5.70 -14.52
CA LEU A 36 -47.37 -6.48 -13.34
C LEU A 36 -47.05 -5.49 -12.21
N SER A 37 -47.95 -5.45 -11.23
CA SER A 37 -47.91 -4.62 -10.03
C SER A 37 -46.75 -5.02 -9.11
N GLN A 38 -45.85 -4.07 -8.80
CA GLN A 38 -45.05 -4.14 -7.58
C GLN A 38 -45.98 -3.91 -6.36
N PRO A 39 -45.75 -4.60 -5.22
CA PRO A 39 -46.58 -4.43 -4.03
C PRO A 39 -46.40 -3.01 -3.44
N PRO A 40 -47.41 -2.50 -2.72
CA PRO A 40 -47.43 -1.12 -2.25
C PRO A 40 -46.28 -0.82 -1.28
N THR A 41 -45.74 0.39 -1.41
CA THR A 41 -44.76 1.00 -0.52
C THR A 41 -45.26 0.98 0.93
N ASN A 42 -44.64 0.16 1.76
CA ASN A 42 -44.83 0.21 3.21
C ASN A 42 -44.08 1.46 3.71
N ASP A 43 -44.79 2.49 4.15
CA ASP A 43 -44.23 3.72 4.79
C ASP A 43 -43.57 3.44 6.16
N SER A 44 -43.28 2.19 6.49
CA SER A 44 -42.73 1.73 7.77
C SER A 44 -41.21 1.51 7.79
N ILE A 45 -40.53 1.59 6.65
CA ILE A 45 -39.06 1.39 6.59
C ILE A 45 -38.36 2.75 6.74
N PRO A 46 -37.51 2.96 7.77
CA PRO A 46 -36.80 4.22 7.95
C PRO A 46 -35.79 4.46 6.81
N PRO A 47 -35.49 5.73 6.48
CA PRO A 47 -34.52 6.05 5.44
C PRO A 47 -33.13 5.52 5.80
N THR A 48 -32.36 5.10 4.80
CA THR A 48 -31.00 4.60 5.01
C THR A 48 -30.07 5.77 5.34
N ARG A 49 -29.38 5.70 6.49
CA ARG A 49 -28.39 6.71 6.87
C ARG A 49 -27.03 6.37 6.25
N TYR A 50 -26.45 7.31 5.52
CA TYR A 50 -25.09 7.20 4.99
C TYR A 50 -24.14 8.05 5.84
N PHE A 51 -22.88 7.63 5.93
CA PHE A 51 -21.83 8.41 6.56
C PHE A 51 -20.46 8.06 5.97
N GLU A 52 -19.55 9.03 6.03
CA GLU A 52 -18.14 8.83 5.76
C GLU A 52 -17.37 8.72 7.09
N VAL A 53 -16.38 7.83 7.17
CA VAL A 53 -15.53 7.74 8.36
C VAL A 53 -14.38 8.74 8.28
N THR A 54 -14.49 9.78 9.09
CA THR A 54 -13.47 10.81 9.27
C THR A 54 -13.18 11.01 10.76
N LYS A 55 -12.07 11.68 11.10
CA LYS A 55 -11.84 12.10 12.49
C LYS A 55 -12.90 13.14 12.89
N PRO A 56 -13.43 13.10 14.13
CA PRO A 56 -14.33 14.12 14.61
C PRO A 56 -13.68 15.50 14.58
N ILE A 57 -14.46 16.52 14.20
CA ILE A 57 -14.03 17.91 14.34
C ILE A 57 -14.06 18.25 15.83
N ILE A 58 -12.90 18.57 16.40
CA ILE A 58 -12.85 19.07 17.77
C ILE A 58 -13.38 20.49 17.78
N VAL A 59 -14.48 20.68 18.49
CA VAL A 59 -15.08 21.98 18.76
C VAL A 59 -14.80 22.38 20.22
N PRO A 60 -14.59 23.68 20.52
CA PRO A 60 -14.52 24.17 21.89
C PRO A 60 -15.83 23.94 22.65
N GLU A 61 -15.76 23.85 23.98
CA GLU A 61 -16.92 23.79 24.88
C GLU A 61 -17.61 25.17 25.06
N THR A 62 -17.70 25.94 23.98
CA THR A 62 -18.40 27.22 23.92
C THR A 62 -19.72 27.03 23.18
N LYS A 63 -20.76 27.77 23.57
CA LYS A 63 -22.00 27.81 22.79
C LYS A 63 -21.72 28.42 21.41
N PRO A 64 -21.92 27.68 20.30
CA PRO A 64 -21.71 28.25 18.98
C PRO A 64 -22.79 29.27 18.65
N CYS A 65 -22.42 30.27 17.86
CA CYS A 65 -23.38 31.02 17.06
C CYS A 65 -23.60 30.25 15.76
N SER A 66 -24.85 30.13 15.27
CA SER A 66 -25.15 29.39 14.04
C SER A 66 -25.95 30.23 13.07
N ILE A 67 -25.61 30.16 11.79
CA ILE A 67 -26.39 30.73 10.70
C ILE A 67 -26.88 29.61 9.80
N HIS A 68 -28.19 29.55 9.60
CA HIS A 68 -28.77 28.74 8.56
C HIS A 68 -28.70 29.53 7.25
N VAL A 69 -27.83 29.10 6.33
CA VAL A 69 -27.48 29.86 5.13
C VAL A 69 -28.44 29.53 3.98
N LEU A 70 -28.76 28.25 3.80
CA LEU A 70 -29.57 27.78 2.69
C LEU A 70 -30.46 26.61 3.13
N GLN A 71 -31.75 26.69 2.79
CA GLN A 71 -32.67 25.55 2.72
C GLN A 71 -33.26 25.53 1.32
N HIS A 72 -33.08 24.43 0.60
CA HIS A 72 -33.53 24.33 -0.79
C HIS A 72 -33.81 22.90 -1.24
N ASP A 73 -34.79 22.78 -2.15
CA ASP A 73 -35.17 21.53 -2.80
C ASP A 73 -34.57 21.47 -4.20
N PHE A 74 -33.52 20.68 -4.37
CA PHE A 74 -32.85 20.49 -5.66
C PHE A 74 -33.56 19.37 -6.43
N GLY A 75 -34.54 19.77 -7.25
CA GLY A 75 -35.30 18.87 -8.13
C GLY A 75 -34.96 19.01 -9.61
N TYR A 76 -35.25 20.17 -10.18
CA TYR A 76 -35.05 20.47 -11.60
C TYR A 76 -33.92 21.49 -11.77
N THR A 77 -32.72 21.16 -11.33
CA THR A 77 -31.56 22.08 -11.26
C THR A 77 -30.44 21.74 -12.23
N TYR A 78 -30.51 20.59 -12.91
CA TYR A 78 -29.58 20.22 -13.96
C TYR A 78 -29.63 21.23 -15.12
N GLY A 79 -28.46 21.66 -15.60
CA GLY A 79 -28.35 22.66 -16.66
C GLY A 79 -28.85 24.07 -16.26
N LYS A 80 -29.06 24.34 -14.97
CA LYS A 80 -29.50 25.64 -14.45
C LYS A 80 -28.40 26.32 -13.62
N PRO A 81 -28.51 27.63 -13.38
CA PRO A 81 -27.58 28.32 -12.50
C PRO A 81 -27.57 27.80 -11.05
N PRO A 82 -26.42 27.92 -10.37
CA PRO A 82 -26.31 27.65 -8.95
C PRO A 82 -27.32 28.46 -8.13
N VAL A 83 -27.92 27.81 -7.15
CA VAL A 83 -28.82 28.47 -6.19
C VAL A 83 -27.98 29.39 -5.33
N SER A 84 -28.29 30.69 -5.37
CA SER A 84 -27.49 31.72 -4.71
C SER A 84 -28.33 32.52 -3.72
N VAL A 85 -27.77 32.77 -2.55
CA VAL A 85 -28.37 33.56 -1.46
C VAL A 85 -27.36 34.58 -0.94
N ASN A 86 -27.87 35.67 -0.35
CA ASN A 86 -27.00 36.65 0.28
C ASN A 86 -26.51 36.11 1.62
N TYR A 87 -25.20 36.09 1.79
CA TYR A 87 -24.52 35.80 3.04
C TYR A 87 -24.05 37.08 3.69
N ASN A 88 -24.41 37.25 4.96
CA ASN A 88 -23.88 38.27 5.85
C ASN A 88 -23.39 37.59 7.12
N PHE A 89 -22.30 38.08 7.68
CA PHE A 89 -21.91 37.65 9.02
C PHE A 89 -23.05 38.00 10.02
N PRO A 90 -23.46 37.09 10.92
CA PRO A 90 -24.66 37.32 11.73
C PRO A 90 -24.43 38.43 12.74
N SER A 91 -25.30 39.45 12.74
CA SER A 91 -25.25 40.59 13.67
C SER A 91 -25.39 40.17 15.14
N ASP A 92 -26.10 39.08 15.38
CA ASP A 92 -26.40 38.56 16.72
C ASP A 92 -25.25 37.71 17.28
N CYS A 93 -24.23 37.40 16.48
CA CYS A 93 -22.98 36.84 16.98
C CYS A 93 -22.14 37.98 17.57
N PRO A 94 -21.76 37.94 18.86
CA PRO A 94 -20.82 38.92 19.40
C PRO A 94 -19.50 38.84 18.62
N HIS A 95 -18.95 39.98 18.19
CA HIS A 95 -17.63 40.04 17.54
C HIS A 95 -16.56 39.47 18.48
N GLN A 96 -16.25 38.20 18.30
CA GLN A 96 -15.31 37.42 19.10
C GLN A 96 -14.31 36.76 18.16
N GLU A 97 -13.10 36.51 18.65
CA GLU A 97 -12.17 35.62 17.96
C GLU A 97 -12.76 34.20 17.96
N PHE A 98 -13.05 33.67 16.76
CA PHE A 98 -13.55 32.31 16.59
C PHE A 98 -12.37 31.35 16.46
N SER A 99 -12.39 30.28 17.26
CA SER A 99 -11.33 29.26 17.23
C SER A 99 -11.67 28.09 16.30
N LYS A 100 -12.95 27.93 15.95
CA LYS A 100 -13.44 26.89 15.04
C LYS A 100 -14.66 27.38 14.28
N ILE A 101 -14.69 27.17 12.97
CA ILE A 101 -15.86 27.41 12.11
C ILE A 101 -16.16 26.13 11.33
N VAL A 102 -17.39 25.63 11.43
CA VAL A 102 -17.81 24.35 10.84
C VAL A 102 -18.99 24.56 9.91
N LEU A 103 -18.84 24.11 8.66
CA LEU A 103 -19.95 24.00 7.72
C LEU A 103 -20.61 22.64 7.88
N GLU A 104 -21.93 22.63 8.03
CA GLU A 104 -22.74 21.43 8.05
C GLU A 104 -23.70 21.43 6.86
N TRP A 105 -23.60 20.39 6.06
CA TRP A 105 -24.55 20.03 5.02
C TRP A 105 -25.39 18.86 5.51
N ASN A 106 -26.72 19.01 5.49
CA ASN A 106 -27.66 17.93 5.76
C ASN A 106 -28.57 17.74 4.55
N ALA A 107 -28.73 16.51 4.10
CA ALA A 107 -29.60 16.23 2.97
C ALA A 107 -30.41 14.94 3.12
N THR A 108 -31.59 14.95 2.51
CA THR A 108 -32.46 13.79 2.38
C THR A 108 -32.93 13.66 0.94
N CYS A 109 -33.18 12.43 0.51
CA CYS A 109 -33.78 12.15 -0.80
C CYS A 109 -34.61 10.88 -0.72
N LYS A 110 -35.82 10.89 -1.28
CA LYS A 110 -36.67 9.70 -1.44
C LYS A 110 -37.05 9.55 -2.90
N GLY A 111 -36.80 8.38 -3.47
CA GLY A 111 -37.04 8.11 -4.89
C GLY A 111 -35.80 7.53 -5.57
N ARG A 112 -35.84 7.44 -6.90
CA ARG A 112 -34.74 6.92 -7.71
C ARG A 112 -33.86 8.06 -8.20
N GLN A 113 -32.56 7.93 -8.00
CA GLN A 113 -31.53 8.85 -8.48
C GLN A 113 -30.19 8.12 -8.58
N PHE A 114 -29.30 8.65 -9.42
CA PHE A 114 -27.87 8.39 -9.30
C PHE A 114 -27.23 9.39 -8.34
N ASP A 115 -26.04 9.07 -7.89
CA ASP A 115 -25.20 10.01 -7.18
C ASP A 115 -24.79 11.18 -8.09
N ARG A 116 -24.53 12.33 -7.47
CA ARG A 116 -24.28 13.60 -8.14
C ARG A 116 -23.12 14.32 -7.47
N ILE A 117 -22.23 14.91 -8.26
CA ILE A 117 -21.26 15.87 -7.75
C ILE A 117 -21.95 17.21 -7.44
N PHE A 118 -21.52 17.88 -6.38
CA PHE A 118 -21.97 19.21 -6.01
C PHE A 118 -20.87 20.04 -5.36
N GLY A 119 -21.05 21.36 -5.40
CA GLY A 119 -20.13 22.34 -4.82
C GLY A 119 -20.84 23.41 -4.01
N VAL A 120 -20.12 23.99 -3.05
CA VAL A 120 -20.55 25.09 -2.21
C VAL A 120 -19.49 26.19 -2.24
N TRP A 121 -19.88 27.41 -2.61
CA TRP A 121 -18.99 28.56 -2.73
C TRP A 121 -19.47 29.75 -1.90
N LEU A 122 -18.52 30.57 -1.46
CA LEU A 122 -18.76 31.90 -0.91
C LEU A 122 -17.95 32.92 -1.70
N SER A 123 -18.62 33.85 -2.38
CA SER A 123 -17.98 34.84 -3.26
C SER A 123 -17.00 34.23 -4.28
N GLY A 124 -17.32 33.04 -4.82
CA GLY A 124 -16.46 32.28 -5.73
C GLY A 124 -15.44 31.37 -5.05
N VAL A 125 -15.17 31.51 -3.76
CA VAL A 125 -14.23 30.62 -3.03
C VAL A 125 -14.94 29.30 -2.74
N GLU A 126 -14.42 28.19 -3.25
CA GLU A 126 -15.00 26.86 -3.00
C GLU A 126 -14.69 26.42 -1.56
N LEU A 127 -15.74 26.08 -0.81
CA LEU A 127 -15.66 25.66 0.59
C LEU A 127 -15.82 24.13 0.73
N LEU A 128 -16.65 23.51 -0.11
CA LEU A 128 -16.94 22.09 -0.09
C LEU A 128 -17.20 21.58 -1.51
N ARG A 129 -16.52 20.48 -1.86
CA ARG A 129 -16.84 19.63 -2.99
C ARG A 129 -17.23 18.26 -2.48
N SER A 130 -18.37 17.74 -2.92
CA SER A 130 -18.94 16.50 -2.39
C SER A 130 -19.73 15.75 -3.44
N CYS A 131 -19.85 14.43 -3.25
CA CYS A 131 -20.79 13.57 -3.93
C CYS A 131 -22.06 13.38 -3.07
N SER A 132 -23.23 13.29 -3.67
CA SER A 132 -24.44 12.89 -2.96
C SER A 132 -24.38 11.40 -2.61
N ALA A 133 -25.07 10.99 -1.55
CA ALA A 133 -25.35 9.58 -1.33
C ALA A 133 -26.32 9.09 -2.41
N GLU A 134 -26.05 7.93 -3.01
CA GLU A 134 -26.92 7.36 -4.06
C GLU A 134 -28.31 6.99 -3.49
N PRO A 135 -29.40 7.62 -3.97
CA PRO A 135 -30.72 7.46 -3.36
C PRO A 135 -31.37 6.09 -3.53
N ARG A 136 -32.31 5.80 -2.62
CA ARG A 136 -33.12 4.58 -2.61
C ARG A 136 -34.60 4.92 -2.64
N ALA A 137 -35.41 4.00 -3.14
CA ALA A 137 -36.87 4.10 -3.11
C ALA A 137 -37.43 4.31 -1.68
N THR A 138 -36.80 3.71 -0.67
CA THR A 138 -37.16 3.86 0.76
C THR A 138 -36.65 5.17 1.39
N GLY A 139 -35.86 5.95 0.67
CA GLY A 139 -35.26 7.18 1.15
C GLY A 139 -33.88 7.02 1.79
N ILE A 140 -33.14 8.12 1.78
CA ILE A 140 -31.79 8.26 2.33
C ILE A 140 -31.66 9.54 3.17
N VAL A 141 -30.72 9.52 4.11
CA VAL A 141 -30.27 10.69 4.89
C VAL A 141 -28.77 10.65 4.99
N TRP A 142 -28.10 11.79 4.74
CA TRP A 142 -26.67 11.92 5.00
C TRP A 142 -26.32 13.35 5.40
N SER A 143 -25.16 13.47 6.02
CA SER A 143 -24.65 14.75 6.51
C SER A 143 -23.14 14.84 6.29
N VAL A 144 -22.65 16.02 5.97
CA VAL A 144 -21.23 16.33 5.84
C VAL A 144 -20.91 17.49 6.79
N GLN A 145 -19.87 17.33 7.61
CA GLN A 145 -19.33 18.40 8.43
C GLN A 145 -17.90 18.68 8.00
N LYS A 146 -17.58 19.94 7.71
CA LYS A 146 -16.25 20.37 7.27
C LYS A 146 -15.72 21.53 8.11
N ASP A 147 -14.48 21.40 8.56
CA ASP A 147 -13.76 22.50 9.23
C ASP A 147 -13.34 23.53 8.19
N ILE A 148 -14.06 24.65 8.15
CA ILE A 148 -13.83 25.76 7.22
C ILE A 148 -13.13 26.95 7.91
N THR A 149 -12.51 26.72 9.08
CA THR A 149 -11.80 27.78 9.84
C THR A 149 -10.72 28.46 9.00
N ARG A 150 -10.10 27.75 8.05
CA ARG A 150 -9.07 28.32 7.17
C ARG A 150 -9.59 29.48 6.30
N TYR A 151 -10.91 29.59 6.10
CA TYR A 151 -11.57 30.66 5.32
C TYR A 151 -12.09 31.79 6.20
N SER A 152 -11.61 31.93 7.44
CA SER A 152 -12.13 32.89 8.42
C SER A 152 -12.12 34.35 7.94
N SER A 153 -11.11 34.78 7.19
CA SER A 153 -11.02 36.15 6.65
C SER A 153 -12.17 36.47 5.69
N LEU A 154 -12.65 35.47 4.94
CA LEU A 154 -13.79 35.59 4.04
C LEU A 154 -15.13 35.52 4.80
N LEU A 155 -15.25 34.56 5.71
CA LEU A 155 -16.48 34.30 6.47
C LEU A 155 -16.85 35.43 7.44
N LEU A 156 -15.83 36.12 7.98
CA LEU A 156 -16.00 37.21 8.94
C LEU A 156 -16.01 38.59 8.28
N LEU A 157 -15.96 38.65 6.94
CA LEU A 157 -15.97 39.91 6.21
C LEU A 157 -17.30 40.65 6.43
N ASN A 158 -17.21 41.89 6.90
CA ASN A 158 -18.38 42.74 7.14
C ASN A 158 -18.90 43.36 5.82
N LYS A 159 -19.35 42.50 4.91
CA LYS A 159 -19.90 42.85 3.60
C LYS A 159 -20.88 41.76 3.18
N THR A 160 -21.94 42.14 2.48
CA THR A 160 -22.82 41.18 1.79
C THR A 160 -22.05 40.43 0.72
N GLN A 161 -22.11 39.11 0.80
CA GLN A 161 -21.43 38.18 -0.09
C GLN A 161 -22.44 37.25 -0.74
N THR A 162 -22.09 36.62 -1.86
CA THR A 162 -22.95 35.66 -2.53
C THR A 162 -22.54 34.25 -2.11
N PHE A 163 -23.45 33.53 -1.46
CA PHE A 163 -23.28 32.11 -1.16
C PHE A 163 -24.01 31.30 -2.22
N SER A 164 -23.30 30.40 -2.90
CA SER A 164 -23.81 29.66 -4.05
C SER A 164 -23.67 28.15 -3.84
N VAL A 165 -24.70 27.40 -4.19
CA VAL A 165 -24.71 25.94 -4.16
C VAL A 165 -25.18 25.41 -5.51
N TYR A 166 -24.40 24.51 -6.09
CA TYR A 166 -24.80 23.79 -7.29
C TYR A 166 -24.87 22.30 -7.00
N LEU A 167 -26.07 21.73 -7.14
CA LEU A 167 -26.33 20.29 -7.18
C LEU A 167 -27.23 20.05 -8.39
N GLY A 168 -26.66 19.55 -9.48
CA GLY A 168 -27.38 19.30 -10.72
C GLY A 168 -28.30 18.09 -10.58
N ASN A 169 -29.62 18.32 -10.55
CA ASN A 169 -30.62 17.26 -10.44
C ASN A 169 -31.67 17.32 -11.56
N LEU A 170 -32.14 16.16 -11.99
CA LEU A 170 -33.17 15.98 -13.00
C LEU A 170 -34.29 15.14 -12.41
N ILE A 171 -35.55 15.54 -12.64
CA ILE A 171 -36.72 14.74 -12.30
C ILE A 171 -37.50 14.37 -13.56
N ASP A 172 -37.73 13.08 -13.77
CA ASP A 172 -38.55 12.51 -14.84
C ASP A 172 -39.16 11.16 -14.40
N ASP A 173 -39.73 10.40 -15.34
CA ASP A 173 -40.37 9.10 -15.07
C ASP A 173 -39.40 8.04 -14.52
N THR A 174 -38.10 8.18 -14.76
CA THR A 174 -37.04 7.30 -14.25
C THR A 174 -36.43 7.85 -12.96
N TYR A 175 -36.15 9.14 -12.96
CA TYR A 175 -35.43 9.88 -11.95
C TYR A 175 -36.44 10.63 -11.07
N THR A 176 -36.86 10.05 -9.96
CA THR A 176 -37.99 10.58 -9.16
C THR A 176 -37.57 11.28 -7.87
N GLY A 177 -36.29 11.17 -7.47
CA GLY A 177 -35.79 11.69 -6.21
C GLY A 177 -35.52 13.20 -6.21
N ILE A 178 -36.12 13.91 -5.26
CA ILE A 178 -35.80 15.32 -4.94
C ILE A 178 -34.80 15.34 -3.79
N TYR A 179 -33.74 16.15 -3.90
CA TYR A 179 -32.79 16.35 -2.82
C TYR A 179 -33.22 17.55 -1.96
N HIS A 180 -33.60 17.29 -0.72
CA HIS A 180 -33.93 18.34 0.26
C HIS A 180 -32.68 18.65 1.08
N VAL A 181 -32.15 19.87 0.93
CA VAL A 181 -30.84 20.25 1.45
C VAL A 181 -30.96 21.41 2.44
N ASN A 182 -30.24 21.29 3.55
CA ASN A 182 -30.03 22.34 4.54
C ASN A 182 -28.52 22.57 4.74
N VAL A 183 -28.10 23.83 4.70
CA VAL A 183 -26.72 24.23 4.95
C VAL A 183 -26.66 25.22 6.12
N THR A 184 -25.90 24.86 7.13
CA THR A 184 -25.73 25.66 8.36
C THR A 184 -24.24 25.86 8.64
N ILE A 185 -23.85 27.06 9.04
CA ILE A 185 -22.48 27.35 9.49
C ILE A 185 -22.49 27.63 10.99
N TYR A 186 -21.63 26.95 11.72
CA TYR A 186 -21.44 27.09 13.16
C TYR A 186 -20.12 27.80 13.46
N PHE A 187 -20.20 28.87 14.25
CA PHE A 187 -19.08 29.68 14.72
C PHE A 187 -18.86 29.46 16.20
N TYR A 188 -17.72 28.85 16.57
CA TYR A 188 -17.38 28.56 17.96
C TYR A 188 -16.36 29.56 18.50
N PRO A 189 -16.72 30.36 19.51
CA PRO A 189 -15.81 31.31 20.15
C PRO A 189 -14.54 30.68 20.74
N ALA A 190 -13.48 31.46 20.91
CA ALA A 190 -12.33 31.08 21.71
C ALA A 190 -12.65 31.12 23.23
N VAL A 191 -12.12 30.16 24.00
CA VAL A 191 -12.42 29.98 25.45
C VAL A 191 -11.70 31.02 26.34
N GLU A 192 -10.61 31.65 25.88
CA GLU A 192 -9.89 32.70 26.62
C GLU A 192 -9.30 33.76 25.66
N LYS A 193 -9.15 35.01 26.12
CA LYS A 193 -8.32 36.03 25.44
C LYS A 193 -6.88 35.52 25.45
N VAL A 194 -6.43 34.92 24.35
CA VAL A 194 -5.03 34.54 24.18
C VAL A 194 -4.19 35.79 24.35
N ASN A 195 -3.23 35.72 25.28
CA ASN A 195 -2.34 36.82 25.63
C ASN A 195 -1.71 37.42 24.35
N PRO A 196 -1.94 38.71 24.01
CA PRO A 196 -1.59 39.26 22.68
C PRO A 196 -0.08 39.25 22.37
N PHE A 197 0.75 39.05 23.39
CA PHE A 197 2.21 38.92 23.29
C PHE A 197 2.72 37.48 23.07
N LYS A 198 1.85 36.47 23.07
CA LYS A 198 2.24 35.06 22.88
C LYS A 198 1.86 34.45 21.53
N GLY A 199 1.28 35.23 20.60
CA GLY A 199 0.62 34.67 19.41
C GLY A 199 0.96 35.29 18.05
N LYS A 200 2.01 36.11 17.91
CA LYS A 200 2.29 36.79 16.61
C LYS A 200 3.38 36.17 15.74
N VAL A 201 4.11 35.14 16.18
CA VAL A 201 5.10 34.45 15.32
C VAL A 201 5.08 32.92 15.46
N GLU A 202 4.21 32.34 16.28
CA GLU A 202 4.26 30.91 16.62
C GLU A 202 3.37 29.96 15.81
N ASP A 203 2.58 30.43 14.84
CA ASP A 203 1.90 29.51 13.93
C ASP A 203 2.02 29.95 12.47
N LEU A 204 2.82 29.21 11.72
CA LEU A 204 2.75 29.12 10.25
C LEU A 204 1.40 28.47 9.79
N GLY A 205 0.36 28.58 10.61
CA GLY A 205 -0.95 27.91 10.57
C GLY A 205 -2.11 28.83 10.96
N SER A 206 -1.90 30.14 11.12
CA SER A 206 -3.00 31.11 11.10
C SER A 206 -3.69 31.10 9.74
N GLY A 207 -5.02 31.34 9.71
CA GLY A 207 -5.77 31.51 8.47
C GLY A 207 -5.19 32.62 7.60
N ALA A 208 -5.47 32.58 6.29
CA ALA A 208 -5.03 33.62 5.36
C ALA A 208 -5.78 34.93 5.61
N ASP A 209 -5.14 36.07 5.36
CA ASP A 209 -5.72 37.41 5.51
C ASP A 209 -6.62 37.78 4.32
N LEU A 210 -6.31 37.23 3.14
CA LEU A 210 -7.07 37.40 1.90
C LEU A 210 -7.13 36.07 1.15
N ILE A 211 -8.27 35.78 0.54
CA ILE A 211 -8.47 34.58 -0.28
C ILE A 211 -9.00 35.02 -1.64
N ILE A 212 -8.29 34.68 -2.71
CA ILE A 212 -8.68 34.98 -4.09
C ILE A 212 -9.21 33.68 -4.73
N PRO A 213 -10.46 33.67 -5.25
CA PRO A 213 -11.01 32.50 -5.92
C PRO A 213 -10.52 32.36 -7.36
N PHE A 214 -10.25 31.13 -7.76
CA PHE A 214 -10.02 30.73 -9.15
C PHE A 214 -11.18 29.87 -9.65
N SER A 215 -12.34 30.52 -9.69
CA SER A 215 -13.61 29.95 -10.13
C SER A 215 -14.21 30.82 -11.24
N ARG A 216 -15.09 30.23 -12.04
CA ARG A 216 -15.90 30.96 -13.03
C ARG A 216 -16.89 31.90 -12.35
N ASN A 217 -17.23 32.98 -13.07
CA ASN A 217 -18.21 33.97 -12.60
C ASN A 217 -19.64 33.57 -12.99
N LEU A 218 -20.62 33.89 -12.13
CA LEU A 218 -22.05 33.74 -12.40
C LEU A 218 -22.57 34.76 -13.44
N PRO A 219 -23.67 34.46 -14.16
CA PRO A 219 -24.45 33.22 -14.14
C PRO A 219 -23.83 32.12 -14.99
N LEU A 220 -24.04 30.87 -14.56
CA LEU A 220 -23.57 29.66 -15.25
C LEU A 220 -24.76 28.71 -15.41
N ASN A 221 -24.64 27.66 -16.22
CA ASN A 221 -25.65 26.58 -16.28
C ASN A 221 -25.16 25.31 -15.57
N ASP A 222 -24.14 25.48 -14.71
CA ASP A 222 -23.43 24.45 -13.96
C ASP A 222 -22.73 25.12 -12.74
N GLY A 223 -21.94 24.38 -11.96
CA GLY A 223 -21.11 24.89 -10.87
C GLY A 223 -20.05 25.91 -11.30
N LEU A 224 -19.36 26.51 -10.33
CA LEU A 224 -18.38 27.58 -10.59
C LEU A 224 -17.00 27.03 -11.02
N TRP A 225 -16.79 25.72 -11.04
CA TRP A 225 -15.55 25.11 -11.51
C TRP A 225 -15.29 25.32 -13.00
N TYR A 226 -14.01 25.27 -13.37
CA TYR A 226 -13.57 25.09 -14.75
C TYR A 226 -13.69 23.63 -15.17
N GLU A 227 -14.03 23.38 -16.44
CA GLU A 227 -14.07 22.04 -17.02
C GLU A 227 -12.90 21.88 -18.01
N ILE A 228 -12.02 20.91 -17.77
CA ILE A 228 -11.01 20.48 -18.76
C ILE A 228 -11.64 19.37 -19.61
N GLN A 229 -11.64 19.58 -20.92
CA GLN A 229 -12.34 18.70 -21.87
C GLN A 229 -11.47 17.61 -22.49
N ASN A 230 -10.15 17.77 -22.45
CA ASN A 230 -9.15 16.83 -22.97
C ASN A 230 -7.74 17.24 -22.52
N ALA A 231 -6.75 16.39 -22.81
CA ALA A 231 -5.35 16.60 -22.44
C ALA A 231 -4.69 17.88 -23.01
N SER A 232 -5.25 18.48 -24.06
CA SER A 232 -4.72 19.72 -24.67
C SER A 232 -5.44 20.97 -24.17
N ASP A 233 -6.50 20.83 -23.39
CA ASP A 233 -7.30 21.95 -22.88
C ASP A 233 -6.61 22.55 -21.65
N VAL A 234 -6.40 23.87 -21.69
CA VAL A 234 -5.77 24.65 -20.62
C VAL A 234 -6.74 25.76 -20.23
N LYS A 235 -7.03 25.88 -18.93
CA LYS A 235 -7.88 26.93 -18.39
C LYS A 235 -7.03 27.91 -17.61
N GLU A 236 -7.07 29.16 -18.03
CA GLU A 236 -6.32 30.25 -17.41
C GLU A 236 -7.25 31.27 -16.79
N GLN A 237 -6.84 31.84 -15.67
CA GLN A 237 -7.49 32.99 -15.06
C GLN A 237 -6.45 34.05 -14.71
N GLU A 238 -6.76 35.29 -15.07
CA GLU A 238 -5.97 36.46 -14.71
C GLU A 238 -6.25 36.89 -13.28
N PHE A 239 -5.21 37.29 -12.55
CA PHE A 239 -5.31 37.77 -11.18
C PHE A 239 -4.21 38.79 -10.85
N GLU A 240 -4.47 39.59 -9.81
CA GLU A 240 -3.52 40.52 -9.20
C GLU A 240 -3.49 40.25 -7.69
N ILE A 241 -2.33 40.41 -7.07
CA ILE A 241 -2.17 40.28 -5.63
C ILE A 241 -1.66 41.58 -5.00
N PRO A 242 -2.03 41.89 -3.74
CA PRO A 242 -1.47 43.04 -3.04
C PRO A 242 0.06 42.98 -2.93
N GLN A 243 0.74 44.11 -3.10
CA GLN A 243 2.21 44.19 -3.07
C GLN A 243 2.82 43.94 -1.68
N ASN A 244 2.00 43.86 -0.62
CA ASN A 244 2.44 43.56 0.74
C ASN A 244 2.24 42.09 1.17
N VAL A 245 1.97 41.17 0.24
CA VAL A 245 1.87 39.72 0.53
C VAL A 245 3.24 39.16 0.91
N TYR A 246 3.33 38.45 2.04
CA TYR A 246 4.56 37.76 2.45
C TYR A 246 4.48 36.22 2.41
N ARG A 247 3.31 35.65 2.13
CA ARG A 247 3.12 34.20 1.92
C ARG A 247 1.92 33.95 1.01
N ALA A 248 2.01 32.93 0.14
CA ALA A 248 0.94 32.50 -0.74
C ALA A 248 0.88 30.97 -0.88
N VAL A 249 -0.29 30.38 -0.65
CA VAL A 249 -0.55 28.94 -0.82
C VAL A 249 -1.78 28.77 -1.71
N LEU A 250 -1.67 27.98 -2.76
CA LEU A 250 -2.77 27.65 -3.66
C LEU A 250 -3.40 26.34 -3.22
N GLU A 251 -4.69 26.34 -2.87
CA GLU A 251 -5.47 25.14 -2.60
C GLU A 251 -6.24 24.73 -3.85
N VAL A 252 -6.01 23.53 -4.38
CA VAL A 252 -6.62 23.03 -5.61
C VAL A 252 -7.69 21.99 -5.30
N TYR A 253 -8.85 22.13 -5.93
CA TYR A 253 -9.98 21.20 -5.93
C TYR A 253 -10.07 20.48 -7.28
N VAL A 254 -10.22 19.16 -7.25
CA VAL A 254 -10.33 18.34 -8.46
C VAL A 254 -11.40 17.25 -8.32
N SER A 255 -12.18 17.05 -9.37
CA SER A 255 -13.01 15.86 -9.57
C SER A 255 -13.06 15.49 -11.06
N PHE A 256 -13.30 14.21 -11.34
CA PHE A 256 -13.22 13.61 -12.68
C PHE A 256 -14.50 12.81 -12.94
N HIS A 257 -15.06 12.93 -14.13
CA HIS A 257 -16.40 12.40 -14.47
C HIS A 257 -16.41 11.80 -15.88
N GLU A 258 -17.56 11.27 -16.31
CA GLU A 258 -17.76 10.70 -17.65
C GLU A 258 -16.70 9.63 -17.97
N ASN A 259 -15.96 9.75 -19.08
CA ASN A 259 -14.96 8.77 -19.50
C ASN A 259 -13.74 8.70 -18.55
N ASP A 260 -13.57 9.71 -17.68
CA ASP A 260 -12.55 9.69 -16.65
C ASP A 260 -13.12 9.41 -15.25
N GLU A 261 -14.41 9.14 -15.07
CA GLU A 261 -14.94 8.73 -13.75
C GLU A 261 -14.22 7.49 -13.20
N PHE A 262 -13.86 6.56 -14.10
CA PHE A 262 -13.14 5.32 -13.82
C PHE A 262 -11.72 5.32 -14.38
N TRP A 263 -11.07 6.49 -14.50
CA TRP A 263 -9.76 6.64 -15.15
C TRP A 263 -8.70 5.62 -14.68
N TYR A 264 -8.74 5.20 -13.41
CA TYR A 264 -7.85 4.19 -12.83
C TYR A 264 -7.95 2.80 -13.49
N GLY A 265 -9.05 2.52 -14.19
CA GLY A 265 -9.30 1.31 -14.97
C GLY A 265 -9.19 1.50 -16.48
N ASN A 266 -8.83 2.68 -16.99
CA ASN A 266 -8.79 2.90 -18.43
C ASN A 266 -7.59 2.17 -19.07
N PRO A 267 -7.81 1.35 -20.11
CA PRO A 267 -6.70 0.68 -20.81
C PRO A 267 -5.90 1.65 -21.69
N PRO A 268 -4.67 1.26 -22.09
CA PRO A 268 -3.89 1.99 -23.09
C PRO A 268 -4.56 2.05 -24.47
N ASN A 269 -4.24 3.10 -25.25
CA ASN A 269 -4.86 3.33 -26.57
C ASN A 269 -4.48 2.29 -27.62
N ASP A 270 -3.27 1.74 -27.55
CA ASP A 270 -2.80 0.64 -28.41
C ASP A 270 -3.60 -0.65 -28.20
N TYR A 271 -3.98 -0.96 -26.95
CA TYR A 271 -4.88 -2.07 -26.65
C TYR A 271 -6.27 -1.88 -27.26
N ILE A 272 -6.82 -0.67 -27.14
CA ILE A 272 -8.13 -0.31 -27.72
C ILE A 272 -8.09 -0.46 -29.24
N ALA A 273 -7.08 0.12 -29.89
CA ALA A 273 -6.91 0.10 -31.33
C ALA A 273 -6.73 -1.33 -31.87
N ALA A 274 -5.90 -2.15 -31.23
CA ALA A 274 -5.64 -3.52 -31.65
C ALA A 274 -6.86 -4.44 -31.54
N ASN A 275 -7.79 -4.13 -30.63
CA ASN A 275 -8.99 -4.92 -30.38
C ASN A 275 -10.27 -4.31 -30.96
N ASN A 276 -10.19 -3.19 -31.69
CA ASN A 276 -11.34 -2.47 -32.26
C ASN A 276 -12.43 -2.14 -31.21
N LEU A 277 -12.02 -1.75 -30.00
CA LEU A 277 -12.94 -1.46 -28.89
C LEU A 277 -13.55 -0.06 -29.02
N THR A 278 -14.64 0.06 -29.79
CA THR A 278 -15.35 1.34 -29.94
C THR A 278 -16.04 1.75 -28.65
N GLY A 279 -15.82 3.00 -28.20
CA GLY A 279 -16.49 3.57 -27.03
C GLY A 279 -15.85 3.21 -25.67
N THR A 280 -14.71 2.54 -25.65
CA THR A 280 -13.92 2.33 -24.41
C THR A 280 -13.04 3.55 -24.13
N PRO A 281 -13.10 4.15 -22.92
CA PRO A 281 -12.20 5.21 -22.52
C PRO A 281 -10.73 4.77 -22.51
N GLY A 282 -9.86 5.55 -23.14
CA GLY A 282 -8.42 5.23 -23.26
C GLY A 282 -7.51 6.07 -22.37
N ASN A 283 -6.32 6.36 -22.89
CA ASN A 283 -5.23 7.13 -22.27
C ASN A 283 -4.60 6.51 -21.02
N GLY A 284 -4.87 5.23 -20.74
CA GLY A 284 -4.27 4.51 -19.62
C GLY A 284 -4.67 5.07 -18.24
N PRO A 285 -4.12 4.50 -17.16
CA PRO A 285 -4.60 4.72 -15.80
C PRO A 285 -3.85 5.83 -15.04
N PHE A 286 -3.24 6.81 -15.73
CA PHE A 286 -2.49 7.90 -15.09
C PHE A 286 -3.00 9.28 -15.50
N ARG A 287 -3.18 10.17 -14.52
CA ARG A 287 -3.62 11.56 -14.71
C ARG A 287 -2.79 12.48 -13.80
N GLU A 288 -2.37 13.62 -14.32
CA GLU A 288 -1.67 14.66 -13.57
C GLU A 288 -2.35 16.01 -13.82
N VAL A 289 -2.83 16.66 -12.77
CA VAL A 289 -3.25 18.06 -12.87
C VAL A 289 -2.00 18.94 -12.75
N VAL A 290 -1.71 19.70 -13.80
CA VAL A 290 -0.57 20.60 -13.88
C VAL A 290 -1.04 22.02 -13.59
N VAL A 291 -0.33 22.69 -12.68
CA VAL A 291 -0.58 24.08 -12.33
C VAL A 291 0.56 24.95 -12.86
N SER A 292 0.20 25.98 -13.61
CA SER A 292 1.13 26.90 -14.25
C SER A 292 0.89 28.35 -13.83
N LEU A 293 1.96 29.14 -13.79
CA LEU A 293 1.95 30.56 -13.48
C LEU A 293 2.69 31.29 -14.59
N ASP A 294 2.01 32.18 -15.30
CA ASP A 294 2.51 32.87 -16.50
C ASP A 294 3.12 31.91 -17.55
N GLY A 295 2.54 30.72 -17.69
CA GLY A 295 2.97 29.67 -18.62
C GLY A 295 4.01 28.69 -18.06
N GLU A 296 4.62 28.97 -16.90
CA GLU A 296 5.63 28.11 -16.27
C GLU A 296 5.00 27.18 -15.24
N VAL A 297 5.41 25.90 -15.19
CA VAL A 297 4.80 24.92 -14.27
C VAL A 297 5.30 25.12 -12.84
N VAL A 298 4.41 25.50 -11.93
CA VAL A 298 4.75 25.80 -10.53
C VAL A 298 4.40 24.68 -9.55
N GLY A 299 3.59 23.71 -9.97
CA GLY A 299 3.25 22.54 -9.15
C GLY A 299 2.41 21.51 -9.90
N ALA A 300 2.23 20.35 -9.28
CA ALA A 300 1.42 19.25 -9.81
C ALA A 300 0.59 18.58 -8.71
N VAL A 301 -0.56 18.03 -9.11
CA VAL A 301 -1.47 17.25 -8.26
C VAL A 301 -1.79 15.93 -8.95
N TRP A 302 -1.53 14.81 -8.30
CA TRP A 302 -2.06 13.50 -8.72
C TRP A 302 -3.20 13.10 -7.76
N PRO A 303 -4.46 13.13 -8.22
CA PRO A 303 -5.59 13.02 -7.31
C PRO A 303 -5.65 11.66 -6.63
N PHE A 304 -6.09 11.65 -5.36
CA PHE A 304 -6.60 10.45 -4.72
C PHE A 304 -7.74 9.86 -5.57
N THR A 305 -7.73 8.55 -5.78
CA THR A 305 -8.76 7.79 -6.50
C THR A 305 -10.05 7.72 -5.68
N VAL A 306 -10.79 8.83 -5.64
CA VAL A 306 -12.15 8.86 -5.10
C VAL A 306 -13.03 7.94 -5.93
N VAL A 307 -13.77 7.07 -5.24
CA VAL A 307 -14.85 6.28 -5.84
C VAL A 307 -16.17 6.92 -5.43
N PHE A 308 -16.97 7.38 -6.38
CA PHE A 308 -18.27 7.99 -6.09
C PHE A 308 -19.28 6.95 -5.62
N THR A 309 -20.37 7.38 -4.97
CA THR A 309 -21.24 6.44 -4.26
C THR A 309 -22.06 5.51 -5.16
N GLY A 310 -22.10 5.78 -6.47
CA GLY A 310 -22.61 4.86 -7.50
C GLY A 310 -21.55 4.00 -8.20
N GLY A 311 -20.25 4.28 -7.99
CA GLY A 311 -19.15 3.70 -8.76
C GLY A 311 -18.82 2.25 -8.42
N ILE A 312 -18.28 1.51 -9.40
CA ILE A 312 -17.83 0.10 -9.32
C ILE A 312 -18.96 -0.87 -8.96
N ASN A 313 -19.37 -0.88 -7.70
CA ASN A 313 -20.53 -1.60 -7.19
C ASN A 313 -21.21 -0.73 -6.12
N PRO A 314 -22.37 -0.12 -6.42
CA PRO A 314 -23.03 0.84 -5.53
C PRO A 314 -23.45 0.25 -4.17
N LEU A 315 -23.53 -1.09 -4.07
CA LEU A 315 -23.89 -1.76 -2.81
C LEU A 315 -22.75 -1.70 -1.78
N LEU A 316 -21.51 -1.48 -2.22
CA LEU A 316 -20.33 -1.35 -1.34
C LEU A 316 -20.43 -0.11 -0.44
N TRP A 317 -21.02 0.98 -0.95
CA TRP A 317 -20.92 2.31 -0.35
C TRP A 317 -22.06 2.63 0.62
N ARG A 318 -22.68 1.58 1.19
CA ARG A 318 -23.93 1.66 1.96
C ARG A 318 -23.85 0.81 3.24
N PRO A 319 -23.98 1.40 4.44
CA PRO A 319 -24.11 2.83 4.76
C PRO A 319 -22.77 3.59 4.83
N ILE A 320 -21.63 2.91 4.68
CA ILE A 320 -20.29 3.49 4.77
C ILE A 320 -19.87 3.94 3.36
N SER A 321 -19.79 5.25 3.12
CA SER A 321 -19.37 5.78 1.82
C SER A 321 -17.88 5.57 1.57
N ALA A 322 -17.44 5.67 0.30
CA ALA A 322 -16.03 5.57 -0.05
C ALA A 322 -15.21 6.71 0.60
N ILE A 323 -13.93 6.48 0.86
CA ILE A 323 -13.01 7.50 1.40
C ILE A 323 -13.03 8.76 0.50
N GLY A 324 -13.32 9.94 1.09
CA GLY A 324 -13.25 11.23 0.39
C GLY A 324 -14.35 11.46 -0.65
N SER A 325 -15.45 10.70 -0.58
CA SER A 325 -16.62 10.87 -1.45
C SER A 325 -17.54 12.00 -0.98
N PHE A 326 -17.68 12.18 0.34
CA PHE A 326 -18.51 13.23 0.94
C PHE A 326 -17.73 14.52 1.27
N ASP A 327 -16.43 14.44 1.52
CA ASP A 327 -15.53 15.60 1.57
C ASP A 327 -14.33 15.31 0.68
N LEU A 328 -14.39 15.77 -0.57
CA LEU A 328 -13.34 15.49 -1.54
C LEU A 328 -12.01 16.12 -1.11
N PRO A 329 -10.87 15.40 -1.25
CA PRO A 329 -9.56 15.93 -0.88
C PRO A 329 -9.18 17.19 -1.66
N THR A 330 -8.51 18.12 -0.98
CA THR A 330 -7.88 19.31 -1.58
C THR A 330 -6.35 19.21 -1.48
N TYR A 331 -5.66 19.95 -2.36
CA TYR A 331 -4.21 19.87 -2.50
C TYR A 331 -3.58 21.25 -2.40
N ASP A 332 -2.72 21.45 -1.40
CA ASP A 332 -2.01 22.72 -1.21
C ASP A 332 -0.70 22.73 -2.01
N ILE A 333 -0.45 23.79 -2.78
CA ILE A 333 0.80 24.08 -3.50
C ILE A 333 1.38 25.38 -2.92
N GLU A 334 2.63 25.35 -2.46
CA GLU A 334 3.31 26.50 -1.87
C GLU A 334 3.88 27.43 -2.96
N ILE A 335 3.21 28.56 -3.19
CA ILE A 335 3.55 29.56 -4.24
C ILE A 335 4.44 30.69 -3.69
N THR A 336 4.68 30.75 -2.38
CA THR A 336 5.56 31.76 -1.75
C THR A 336 6.91 31.99 -2.45
N PRO A 337 7.63 30.96 -2.96
CA PRO A 337 8.88 31.17 -3.71
C PRO A 337 8.77 32.13 -4.91
N PHE A 338 7.58 32.22 -5.52
CA PHE A 338 7.32 33.03 -6.72
C PHE A 338 6.86 34.46 -6.43
N LEU A 339 6.62 34.82 -5.16
CA LEU A 339 6.12 36.15 -4.81
C LEU A 339 7.01 37.29 -5.34
N GLY A 340 8.33 37.10 -5.40
CA GLY A 340 9.23 38.10 -6.00
C GLY A 340 8.87 38.50 -7.43
N ASN A 341 8.25 37.59 -8.19
CA ASN A 341 7.82 37.84 -9.56
C ASN A 341 6.37 38.37 -9.63
N LEU A 342 5.56 38.12 -8.60
CA LEU A 342 4.13 38.45 -8.54
C LEU A 342 3.80 39.80 -7.88
N LEU A 343 4.76 40.41 -7.19
CA LEU A 343 4.58 41.65 -6.42
C LEU A 343 4.91 42.92 -7.23
N ASP A 344 4.87 42.84 -8.56
CA ASP A 344 5.21 43.95 -9.45
C ASP A 344 4.03 44.91 -9.69
N GLY A 345 2.83 44.56 -9.22
CA GLY A 345 1.60 45.35 -9.39
C GLY A 345 0.96 45.20 -10.77
N LYS A 346 1.30 44.13 -11.50
CA LYS A 346 0.67 43.77 -12.75
C LYS A 346 -0.24 42.55 -12.59
N THR A 347 -1.02 42.29 -13.63
CA THR A 347 -1.82 41.09 -13.78
C THR A 347 -0.96 39.90 -14.17
N HIS A 348 -1.19 38.76 -13.55
CA HIS A 348 -0.56 37.47 -13.82
C HIS A 348 -1.62 36.43 -14.21
N LYS A 349 -1.19 35.32 -14.82
CA LYS A 349 -2.07 34.23 -15.25
C LYS A 349 -1.80 32.97 -14.46
N LEU A 350 -2.84 32.39 -13.87
CA LEU A 350 -2.80 31.04 -13.31
C LEU A 350 -3.49 30.08 -14.26
N GLY A 351 -2.81 29.01 -14.67
CA GLY A 351 -3.29 28.03 -15.63
C GLY A 351 -3.39 26.62 -15.06
N PHE A 352 -4.42 25.88 -15.47
CA PHE A 352 -4.67 24.48 -15.12
C PHE A 352 -4.82 23.62 -16.37
N SER A 353 -4.20 22.44 -16.36
CA SER A 353 -4.39 21.42 -17.40
C SER A 353 -4.31 20.03 -16.77
N VAL A 354 -4.72 18.99 -17.50
CA VAL A 354 -4.68 17.61 -17.02
C VAL A 354 -4.02 16.70 -18.04
N THR A 355 -2.84 16.18 -17.72
CA THR A 355 -2.12 15.20 -18.53
C THR A 355 -2.97 13.94 -18.72
N ASN A 356 -3.06 13.47 -19.96
CA ASN A 356 -3.83 12.29 -20.38
C ASN A 356 -5.35 12.39 -20.18
N ALA A 357 -5.89 13.57 -19.89
CA ALA A 357 -7.34 13.73 -19.73
C ALA A 357 -8.13 13.34 -20.99
N LEU A 358 -9.24 12.66 -20.74
CA LEU A 358 -10.38 12.60 -21.63
C LEU A 358 -11.27 13.80 -21.28
N ASN A 359 -12.58 13.63 -21.11
CA ASN A 359 -13.50 14.73 -20.84
C ASN A 359 -13.94 14.84 -19.37
N VAL A 360 -14.37 16.05 -19.00
CA VAL A 360 -15.04 16.41 -17.75
C VAL A 360 -14.18 16.24 -16.50
N TRP A 361 -13.14 17.06 -16.41
CA TRP A 361 -12.44 17.33 -15.15
C TRP A 361 -12.86 18.68 -14.60
N TYR A 362 -13.44 18.68 -13.42
CA TYR A 362 -13.78 19.91 -12.73
C TYR A 362 -12.63 20.38 -11.85
N ILE A 363 -12.13 21.58 -12.12
CA ILE A 363 -11.02 22.21 -11.41
C ILE A 363 -11.48 23.55 -10.83
N ASP A 364 -11.14 23.79 -9.58
CA ASP A 364 -11.28 25.08 -8.91
C ASP A 364 -10.06 25.27 -8.00
N ALA A 365 -9.76 26.49 -7.59
CA ALA A 365 -8.69 26.73 -6.63
C ALA A 365 -8.92 27.99 -5.79
N ASN A 366 -8.30 28.02 -4.61
CA ASN A 366 -8.34 29.16 -3.71
C ASN A 366 -6.90 29.61 -3.41
N LEU A 367 -6.56 30.87 -3.72
CA LEU A 367 -5.27 31.46 -3.35
C LEU A 367 -5.34 32.06 -1.96
N HIS A 368 -4.71 31.40 -1.00
CA HIS A 368 -4.58 31.87 0.37
C HIS A 368 -3.37 32.80 0.50
N LEU A 369 -3.61 34.07 0.87
CA LEU A 369 -2.60 35.12 0.96
C LEU A 369 -2.46 35.65 2.39
N TRP A 370 -1.22 35.80 2.86
CA TRP A 370 -0.92 36.46 4.13
C TRP A 370 -0.27 37.81 3.88
N LEU A 371 -0.79 38.85 4.52
CA LEU A 371 -0.46 40.25 4.26
C LEU A 371 0.38 40.85 5.39
N ASP A 372 1.37 41.64 5.02
CA ASP A 372 2.14 42.42 5.98
C ASP A 372 1.37 43.70 6.33
N SER A 373 0.75 43.72 7.51
CA SER A 373 0.01 44.89 7.98
C SER A 373 0.87 46.10 8.34
N LYS A 374 2.20 45.94 8.45
CA LYS A 374 3.14 47.02 8.82
C LYS A 374 3.91 47.57 7.62
N SER A 375 3.81 46.95 6.46
CA SER A 375 4.47 47.39 5.23
C SER A 375 3.46 47.57 4.11
N THR A 376 3.63 48.63 3.31
CA THR A 376 2.84 48.83 2.10
C THR A 376 3.34 47.99 0.93
N LYS A 377 4.59 47.53 0.98
CA LYS A 377 5.21 46.67 -0.03
C LYS A 377 6.20 45.69 0.59
N THR A 378 6.26 44.51 0.03
CA THR A 378 7.26 43.48 0.35
C THR A 378 8.20 43.30 -0.84
N GLU A 379 9.44 42.88 -0.57
CA GLU A 379 10.45 42.67 -1.61
C GLU A 379 10.80 41.19 -1.65
N GLY A 380 10.82 40.57 -2.82
CA GLY A 380 11.18 39.17 -2.93
C GLY A 380 11.91 38.86 -4.22
N LYS A 381 12.47 37.66 -4.28
CA LYS A 381 13.12 37.14 -5.48
C LYS A 381 13.04 35.62 -5.52
N LEU A 382 12.67 35.08 -6.68
CA LEU A 382 12.84 33.67 -7.00
C LEU A 382 14.34 33.39 -7.21
N LEU A 383 14.89 32.45 -6.43
CA LEU A 383 16.32 32.10 -6.47
C LEU A 383 16.58 30.94 -7.42
N GLN A 384 15.76 29.90 -7.33
CA GLN A 384 15.92 28.67 -8.11
C GLN A 384 14.55 28.05 -8.35
N HIS A 385 14.36 27.52 -9.55
CA HIS A 385 13.18 26.75 -9.91
C HIS A 385 13.62 25.63 -10.84
N ASP A 386 13.55 24.39 -10.34
CA ASP A 386 13.96 23.20 -11.06
C ASP A 386 12.72 22.32 -11.29
N ILE A 387 12.50 21.96 -12.55
CA ILE A 387 11.42 21.05 -12.95
C ILE A 387 12.08 19.92 -13.73
N VAL A 388 11.92 18.70 -13.25
CA VAL A 388 12.27 17.51 -14.04
C VAL A 388 11.06 17.14 -14.88
N PRO A 389 11.22 16.92 -16.21
CA PRO A 389 10.14 16.42 -17.05
C PRO A 389 9.50 15.15 -16.47
N LEU A 390 8.23 14.92 -16.79
CA LEU A 390 7.50 13.74 -16.33
C LEU A 390 8.21 12.47 -16.81
N GLY A 391 8.79 11.70 -15.89
CA GLY A 391 9.45 10.43 -16.21
C GLY A 391 8.40 9.34 -16.29
N VAL A 392 8.12 8.82 -17.49
CA VAL A 392 7.12 7.78 -17.72
C VAL A 392 7.79 6.51 -18.25
N SER A 393 7.49 5.38 -17.63
CA SER A 393 7.88 4.05 -18.10
C SER A 393 6.63 3.18 -18.18
N SER A 394 6.28 2.73 -19.38
CA SER A 394 5.11 1.88 -19.60
C SER A 394 5.47 0.60 -20.36
N VAL A 395 4.87 -0.52 -19.96
CA VAL A 395 4.98 -1.82 -20.61
C VAL A 395 3.57 -2.35 -20.86
N SER A 396 3.26 -2.67 -22.11
CA SER A 396 1.99 -3.29 -22.53
C SER A 396 2.30 -4.65 -23.17
N ASP A 397 1.69 -5.71 -22.67
CA ASP A 397 1.80 -7.06 -23.24
C ASP A 397 0.41 -7.70 -23.30
N PHE A 398 -0.13 -7.88 -24.50
CA PHE A 398 -1.49 -8.38 -24.69
C PHE A 398 -1.66 -9.20 -25.97
N LYS A 399 -2.62 -10.12 -25.93
CA LYS A 399 -3.08 -10.92 -27.08
C LYS A 399 -4.60 -10.94 -27.08
N GLY A 400 -5.20 -10.28 -28.06
CA GLY A 400 -6.64 -10.04 -28.05
C GLY A 400 -7.04 -9.22 -26.82
N LEU A 401 -8.14 -9.61 -26.18
CA LEU A 401 -8.70 -8.93 -25.00
C LEU A 401 -8.00 -9.30 -23.67
N ASN A 402 -6.97 -10.14 -23.71
CA ASN A 402 -6.22 -10.55 -22.52
C ASN A 402 -4.83 -9.92 -22.54
N GLY A 403 -4.40 -9.33 -21.44
CA GLY A 403 -3.13 -8.62 -21.38
C GLY A 403 -2.79 -8.06 -20.01
N THR A 404 -1.55 -7.60 -19.87
CA THR A 404 -1.01 -6.92 -18.70
C THR A 404 -0.41 -5.59 -19.11
N PHE A 405 -0.72 -4.55 -18.33
CA PHE A 405 -0.26 -3.18 -18.55
C PHE A 405 0.38 -2.68 -17.25
N ILE A 406 1.63 -2.23 -17.34
CA ILE A 406 2.37 -1.67 -16.21
C ILE A 406 2.79 -0.26 -16.58
N ILE A 407 2.53 0.71 -15.70
CA ILE A 407 2.99 2.08 -15.86
C ILE A 407 3.57 2.60 -14.55
N ASN A 408 4.76 3.16 -14.63
CA ASN A 408 5.45 3.84 -13.55
C ASN A 408 5.73 5.28 -13.98
N THR A 409 5.44 6.23 -13.10
CA THR A 409 5.63 7.66 -13.37
C THR A 409 6.29 8.37 -12.20
N THR A 410 7.19 9.31 -12.48
CA THR A 410 7.84 10.16 -11.47
C THR A 410 7.81 11.64 -11.87
N ARG A 411 7.61 12.54 -10.90
CA ARG A 411 7.68 14.00 -11.08
C ARG A 411 8.48 14.62 -9.94
N PHE A 412 9.36 15.56 -10.29
CA PHE A 412 10.10 16.36 -9.32
C PHE A 412 9.98 17.85 -9.66
N ILE A 413 9.54 18.66 -8.69
CA ILE A 413 9.43 20.12 -8.79
C ILE A 413 10.06 20.72 -7.53
N SER A 414 11.00 21.64 -7.68
CA SER A 414 11.67 22.34 -6.58
C SER A 414 11.72 23.83 -6.85
N SER A 415 11.25 24.64 -5.90
CA SER A 415 11.21 26.10 -6.03
C SER A 415 11.74 26.74 -4.76
N THR A 416 12.72 27.62 -4.88
CA THR A 416 13.32 28.35 -3.77
C THR A 416 13.26 29.85 -4.04
N GLY A 417 12.74 30.61 -3.09
CA GLY A 417 12.70 32.06 -3.17
C GLY A 417 12.79 32.69 -1.78
N TRP A 418 13.05 33.99 -1.72
CA TRP A 418 12.97 34.75 -0.48
C TRP A 418 12.01 35.93 -0.61
N ILE A 419 11.43 36.31 0.51
CA ILE A 419 10.55 37.45 0.67
C ILE A 419 10.95 38.20 1.94
N LYS A 420 11.04 39.52 1.85
CA LYS A 420 11.41 40.44 2.92
C LYS A 420 10.20 41.26 3.28
N SER A 421 9.77 41.13 4.52
CA SER A 421 8.66 41.85 5.12
C SER A 421 9.11 42.54 6.41
N SER A 422 8.19 43.24 7.07
CA SER A 422 8.39 43.83 8.39
C SER A 422 8.71 42.79 9.48
N TYR A 423 8.44 41.52 9.22
CA TYR A 423 8.74 40.39 10.10
C TYR A 423 10.13 39.78 9.86
N GLY A 424 10.86 40.28 8.85
CA GLY A 424 12.19 39.81 8.47
C GLY A 424 12.22 39.16 7.09
N ILE A 425 13.35 38.54 6.76
CA ILE A 425 13.54 37.81 5.49
C ILE A 425 13.11 36.35 5.70
N VAL A 426 12.12 35.90 4.95
CA VAL A 426 11.70 34.50 4.90
C VAL A 426 12.24 33.88 3.62
N THR A 427 13.07 32.85 3.72
CA THR A 427 13.43 32.02 2.56
C THR A 427 12.57 30.77 2.58
N THR A 428 11.84 30.51 1.50
CA THR A 428 10.98 29.33 1.36
C THR A 428 11.52 28.45 0.25
N LYS A 429 11.80 27.19 0.57
CA LYS A 429 12.02 26.13 -0.41
C LYS A 429 10.84 25.17 -0.38
N SER A 430 10.15 25.01 -1.51
CA SER A 430 9.09 24.04 -1.74
C SER A 430 9.62 22.93 -2.64
N VAL A 431 9.37 21.67 -2.27
CA VAL A 431 9.76 20.48 -3.04
C VAL A 431 8.56 19.55 -3.12
N GLN A 432 8.22 19.13 -4.35
CA GLN A 432 7.27 18.05 -4.61
C GLN A 432 8.03 16.90 -5.27
N ASN A 433 8.04 15.72 -4.62
CA ASN A 433 8.55 14.48 -5.19
C ASN A 433 7.41 13.45 -5.26
N LEU A 434 6.98 13.13 -6.48
CA LEU A 434 5.80 12.33 -6.74
C LEU A 434 6.20 11.03 -7.45
N SER A 435 5.68 9.89 -6.98
CA SER A 435 5.89 8.58 -7.63
C SER A 435 4.61 7.76 -7.73
N PHE A 436 4.33 7.25 -8.92
CA PHE A 436 3.11 6.53 -9.28
C PHE A 436 3.49 5.17 -9.87
N SER A 437 2.76 4.14 -9.49
CA SER A 437 2.88 2.81 -10.08
C SER A 437 1.50 2.21 -10.25
N ASN A 438 1.22 1.62 -11.41
CA ASN A 438 0.01 0.87 -11.67
C ASN A 438 0.34 -0.43 -12.42
N SER A 439 -0.31 -1.51 -12.00
CA SER A 439 -0.40 -2.76 -12.74
C SER A 439 -1.86 -3.07 -13.02
N MET A 440 -2.21 -3.23 -14.29
CA MET A 440 -3.53 -3.60 -14.76
C MET A 440 -3.48 -4.92 -15.51
N VAL A 441 -4.39 -5.84 -15.21
CA VAL A 441 -4.53 -7.12 -15.90
C VAL A 441 -5.94 -7.22 -16.48
N MET A 442 -6.03 -7.49 -17.77
CA MET A 442 -7.26 -7.88 -18.47
C MET A 442 -7.19 -9.39 -18.75
N ALA A 443 -8.23 -10.12 -18.35
CA ALA A 443 -8.31 -11.57 -18.50
C ALA A 443 -9.74 -12.02 -18.80
N LYS A 444 -9.94 -13.32 -19.06
CA LYS A 444 -11.24 -13.92 -19.42
C LYS A 444 -11.92 -13.20 -20.58
N ASP A 445 -11.13 -12.88 -21.61
CA ASP A 445 -11.54 -12.15 -22.81
C ASP A 445 -12.11 -10.76 -22.47
N GLY A 446 -11.42 -10.05 -21.59
CA GLY A 446 -11.76 -8.69 -21.15
C GLY A 446 -12.82 -8.60 -20.05
N ASN A 447 -13.42 -9.73 -19.63
CA ASN A 447 -14.44 -9.73 -18.58
C ASN A 447 -13.88 -9.55 -17.17
N LEU A 448 -12.62 -9.95 -16.95
CA LEU A 448 -11.91 -9.78 -15.68
C LEU A 448 -10.92 -8.62 -15.81
N GLN A 449 -11.02 -7.66 -14.91
CA GLN A 449 -10.07 -6.58 -14.74
C GLN A 449 -9.51 -6.58 -13.31
N ILE A 450 -8.19 -6.51 -13.19
CA ILE A 450 -7.50 -6.30 -11.92
C ILE A 450 -6.64 -5.05 -12.03
N VAL A 451 -6.73 -4.15 -11.05
CA VAL A 451 -5.93 -2.92 -10.96
C VAL A 451 -5.24 -2.88 -9.59
N ASP A 452 -3.92 -2.70 -9.55
CA ASP A 452 -3.15 -2.39 -8.34
C ASP A 452 -2.39 -1.09 -8.59
N GLN A 453 -2.87 0.00 -7.97
CA GLN A 453 -2.37 1.35 -8.14
C GLN A 453 -1.83 1.90 -6.81
N ARG A 454 -0.70 2.60 -6.89
CA ARG A 454 -0.09 3.31 -5.76
C ARG A 454 0.36 4.69 -6.20
N ILE A 455 0.02 5.69 -5.39
CA ILE A 455 0.45 7.07 -5.56
C ILE A 455 1.17 7.51 -4.28
N GLN A 456 2.36 8.08 -4.40
CA GLN A 456 3.10 8.63 -3.27
C GLN A 456 3.46 10.09 -3.55
N PHE A 457 3.20 10.91 -2.53
CA PHE A 457 3.50 12.34 -2.48
C PHE A 457 4.45 12.61 -1.33
N ASP A 458 5.63 13.14 -1.63
CA ASP A 458 6.54 13.69 -0.63
C ASP A 458 6.68 15.20 -0.86
N ASP A 459 5.90 15.96 -0.08
CA ASP A 459 5.89 17.41 -0.12
C ASP A 459 6.72 17.96 1.04
N ILE A 460 7.68 18.81 0.72
CA ILE A 460 8.53 19.44 1.73
C ILE A 460 8.58 20.94 1.55
N VAL A 461 8.25 21.67 2.62
CA VAL A 461 8.32 23.13 2.68
C VAL A 461 9.27 23.55 3.79
N TYR A 462 10.35 24.25 3.43
CA TYR A 462 11.37 24.78 4.33
C TYR A 462 11.33 26.31 4.38
N PRO A 463 10.56 26.91 5.31
CA PRO A 463 10.70 28.32 5.68
C PRO A 463 11.90 28.53 6.62
N LYS A 464 12.79 29.45 6.25
CA LYS A 464 13.89 29.95 7.09
C LYS A 464 13.60 31.41 7.46
N MET A 465 13.42 31.68 8.76
CA MET A 465 13.22 33.03 9.30
C MET A 465 14.37 33.39 10.26
N PRO A 466 14.89 34.64 10.26
CA PRO A 466 16.00 35.04 11.12
C PRO A 466 15.67 35.05 12.63
N ALA A 467 14.39 35.12 13.01
CA ALA A 467 13.97 35.20 14.41
C ALA A 467 13.62 33.84 15.07
N PHE A 468 13.58 32.73 14.31
CA PHE A 468 13.17 31.41 14.81
C PHE A 468 14.01 30.27 14.18
N HIS A 469 14.12 29.13 14.86
CA HIS A 469 14.72 27.92 14.29
C HIS A 469 14.02 27.55 12.97
N ALA A 470 14.77 27.05 11.98
CA ALA A 470 14.20 26.56 10.72
C ALA A 470 13.13 25.49 11.00
N VAL A 471 11.90 25.71 10.55
CA VAL A 471 10.78 24.78 10.73
C VAL A 471 10.52 24.11 9.39
N SER A 472 10.98 22.88 9.17
CA SER A 472 10.57 22.12 7.98
C SER A 472 9.17 21.54 8.19
N LYS A 473 8.30 21.69 7.19
CA LYS A 473 7.03 20.96 7.12
C LYS A 473 7.21 19.88 6.07
N ASN A 474 7.24 18.62 6.52
CA ASN A 474 7.32 17.48 5.62
C ASN A 474 6.00 16.73 5.68
N SER A 475 5.44 16.38 4.53
CA SER A 475 4.18 15.67 4.38
C SER A 475 4.36 14.52 3.40
N LEU A 476 4.35 13.29 3.91
CA LEU A 476 4.34 12.08 3.11
C LEU A 476 2.91 11.53 3.03
N LYS A 477 2.29 11.56 1.85
CA LYS A 477 1.00 10.91 1.60
C LYS A 477 1.18 9.69 0.69
N ARG A 478 0.44 8.62 0.96
CA ARG A 478 0.36 7.43 0.11
C ARG A 478 -1.09 7.06 -0.12
N PHE A 479 -1.45 6.95 -1.38
CA PHE A 479 -2.77 6.52 -1.84
C PHE A 479 -2.65 5.12 -2.43
N LEU A 480 -3.51 4.23 -1.97
CA LEU A 480 -3.56 2.83 -2.39
C LEU A 480 -4.92 2.58 -3.02
N PHE A 481 -4.93 1.94 -4.18
CA PHE A 481 -6.15 1.52 -4.83
C PHE A 481 -5.95 0.12 -5.42
N TYR A 482 -6.78 -0.82 -5.00
CA TYR A 482 -6.87 -2.14 -5.59
C TYR A 482 -8.31 -2.40 -6.04
N LEU A 483 -8.47 -2.91 -7.25
CA LEU A 483 -9.74 -3.33 -7.81
C LEU A 483 -9.58 -4.72 -8.40
N TYR A 484 -10.51 -5.62 -8.07
CA TYR A 484 -10.81 -6.82 -8.83
C TYR A 484 -12.25 -6.70 -9.30
N SER A 485 -12.49 -6.75 -10.59
CA SER A 485 -13.82 -6.70 -11.20
C SER A 485 -13.98 -7.84 -12.19
N ASP A 486 -15.06 -8.62 -12.09
CA ASP A 486 -15.32 -9.76 -12.98
C ASP A 486 -16.80 -9.77 -13.39
N TYR A 487 -17.04 -9.85 -14.69
CA TYR A 487 -18.38 -9.89 -15.28
C TYR A 487 -18.67 -11.26 -15.90
N ILE A 488 -19.72 -11.92 -15.42
CA ILE A 488 -20.13 -13.24 -15.92
C ILE A 488 -21.49 -13.10 -16.59
N ASN A 489 -21.53 -13.25 -17.91
CA ASN A 489 -22.79 -13.23 -18.66
C ASN A 489 -23.63 -14.48 -18.33
N GLN A 490 -24.89 -14.28 -17.93
CA GLN A 490 -25.85 -15.35 -17.61
C GLN A 490 -26.88 -15.57 -18.74
N GLY A 491 -26.84 -14.78 -19.81
CA GLY A 491 -27.81 -14.79 -20.90
C GLY A 491 -29.01 -13.85 -20.65
N ASN A 492 -29.83 -13.63 -21.69
CA ASN A 492 -31.04 -12.78 -21.64
C ASN A 492 -30.80 -11.35 -21.06
N GLY A 493 -29.68 -10.72 -21.41
CA GLY A 493 -29.32 -9.37 -20.92
C GLY A 493 -28.94 -9.33 -19.43
N THR A 494 -28.75 -10.48 -18.80
CA THR A 494 -28.41 -10.61 -17.37
C THR A 494 -26.94 -10.97 -17.20
N SER A 495 -26.25 -10.26 -16.31
CA SER A 495 -24.86 -10.52 -15.95
C SER A 495 -24.67 -10.49 -14.43
N LEU A 496 -23.72 -11.29 -13.94
CA LEU A 496 -23.25 -11.26 -12.57
C LEU A 496 -21.97 -10.41 -12.53
N SER A 497 -21.97 -9.36 -11.72
CA SER A 497 -20.81 -8.50 -11.50
C SER A 497 -20.26 -8.76 -10.09
N VAL A 498 -18.99 -9.12 -10.02
CA VAL A 498 -18.22 -9.33 -8.78
C VAL A 498 -17.20 -8.22 -8.66
N ALA A 499 -17.13 -7.56 -7.51
CA ALA A 499 -16.19 -6.49 -7.25
C ALA A 499 -15.55 -6.62 -5.86
N ASN A 500 -14.21 -6.60 -5.81
CA ASN A 500 -13.45 -6.42 -4.58
C ASN A 500 -12.60 -5.15 -4.70
N VAL A 501 -12.69 -4.27 -3.71
CA VAL A 501 -12.04 -2.96 -3.71
C VAL A 501 -11.24 -2.77 -2.43
N THR A 502 -10.05 -2.19 -2.53
CA THR A 502 -9.30 -1.68 -1.39
C THR A 502 -8.88 -0.25 -1.66
N LEU A 503 -9.28 0.67 -0.79
CA LEU A 503 -8.95 2.09 -0.81
C LEU A 503 -8.09 2.42 0.42
N GLY A 504 -6.97 3.11 0.22
CA GLY A 504 -6.08 3.51 1.30
C GLY A 504 -5.65 4.96 1.19
N PHE A 505 -5.84 5.74 2.25
CA PHE A 505 -5.27 7.08 2.43
C PHE A 505 -4.37 7.07 3.67
N LEU A 506 -3.06 7.17 3.44
CA LEU A 506 -2.05 7.21 4.48
C LEU A 506 -1.37 8.58 4.45
N GLU A 507 -1.19 9.21 5.60
CA GLU A 507 -0.47 10.48 5.69
C GLU A 507 0.43 10.52 6.93
N LYS A 508 1.65 11.04 6.78
CA LYS A 508 2.56 11.36 7.88
C LYS A 508 3.03 12.80 7.74
N LYS A 509 2.87 13.61 8.79
CA LYS A 509 3.36 14.99 8.82
C LYS A 509 4.36 15.20 9.96
N SER A 510 5.42 15.95 9.68
CA SER A 510 6.40 16.39 10.68
C SER A 510 6.66 17.90 10.54
N LYS A 511 6.98 18.55 11.68
CA LYS A 511 7.26 19.99 11.79
C LYS A 511 8.71 20.27 12.24
N ASP A 512 9.60 19.27 12.17
CA ASP A 512 10.94 19.36 12.77
C ASP A 512 11.99 18.76 11.80
N PRO A 513 13.04 19.51 11.42
CA PRO A 513 14.11 19.01 10.56
C PRO A 513 14.92 17.86 11.18
N TYR A 514 14.89 17.71 12.51
CA TYR A 514 15.83 16.85 13.26
C TYR A 514 15.16 15.63 13.93
N SER A 515 13.85 15.41 13.75
CA SER A 515 13.12 14.30 14.38
C SER A 515 12.34 13.46 13.37
N TRP A 516 12.71 12.19 13.24
CA TRP A 516 12.01 11.20 12.39
C TRP A 516 10.71 10.65 13.00
N SER A 517 10.31 11.11 14.19
CA SER A 517 8.99 10.75 14.74
C SER A 517 7.92 11.69 14.14
N PRO A 518 7.00 11.20 13.28
CA PRO A 518 5.94 12.03 12.74
C PRO A 518 5.08 12.57 13.89
N ARG A 519 4.78 13.88 13.87
CA ARG A 519 3.88 14.50 14.86
C ARG A 519 2.41 14.19 14.57
N ILE A 520 2.10 13.91 13.30
CA ILE A 520 0.77 13.48 12.86
C ILE A 520 0.91 12.25 11.97
N SER A 521 0.09 11.23 12.23
CA SER A 521 -0.05 10.04 11.42
C SER A 521 -1.54 9.74 11.18
N LEU A 522 -1.92 9.53 9.93
CA LEU A 522 -3.24 9.09 9.51
C LEU A 522 -3.11 7.78 8.72
N LYS A 523 -3.93 6.80 9.08
CA LYS A 523 -4.15 5.57 8.33
C LYS A 523 -5.66 5.38 8.17
N ASN A 524 -6.15 5.52 6.95
CA ASN A 524 -7.54 5.26 6.58
C ASN A 524 -7.54 4.16 5.50
N LEU A 525 -8.03 2.97 5.83
CA LEU A 525 -8.07 1.81 4.95
C LEU A 525 -9.52 1.30 4.87
N GLN A 526 -10.03 1.12 3.66
CA GLN A 526 -11.36 0.62 3.40
C GLN A 526 -11.29 -0.56 2.44
N GLU A 527 -11.96 -1.65 2.78
CA GLU A 527 -12.01 -2.89 2.01
C GLU A 527 -13.48 -3.23 1.75
N GLY A 528 -13.83 -3.48 0.50
CA GLY A 528 -15.17 -3.79 0.06
C GLY A 528 -15.17 -5.05 -0.80
N GLN A 529 -16.22 -5.86 -0.65
CA GLN A 529 -16.49 -7.01 -1.53
C GLN A 529 -17.99 -7.06 -1.80
N GLY A 530 -18.37 -7.28 -3.06
CA GLY A 530 -19.75 -7.26 -3.47
C GLY A 530 -20.01 -8.08 -4.71
N VAL A 531 -21.21 -8.63 -4.78
CA VAL A 531 -21.73 -9.36 -5.93
C VAL A 531 -23.12 -8.82 -6.25
N MET A 532 -23.36 -8.48 -7.51
CA MET A 532 -24.67 -8.01 -7.96
C MET A 532 -25.07 -8.67 -9.28
N VAL A 533 -26.37 -8.92 -9.42
CA VAL A 533 -26.99 -9.33 -10.67
C VAL A 533 -27.52 -8.07 -11.35
N VAL A 534 -27.01 -7.82 -12.55
CA VAL A 534 -27.39 -6.69 -13.39
C VAL A 534 -28.20 -7.23 -14.56
N LYS A 535 -29.35 -6.64 -14.85
CA LYS A 535 -30.15 -6.93 -16.03
C LYS A 535 -30.45 -5.64 -16.77
N ASP A 536 -30.09 -5.58 -18.05
CA ASP A 536 -30.30 -4.38 -18.89
C ASP A 536 -29.77 -3.10 -18.21
N ASN A 537 -28.57 -3.18 -17.61
CA ASN A 537 -27.90 -2.14 -16.82
C ASN A 537 -28.58 -1.75 -15.49
N LEU A 538 -29.56 -2.51 -15.01
CA LEU A 538 -30.22 -2.30 -13.73
C LEU A 538 -29.81 -3.37 -12.71
N VAL A 539 -29.44 -2.94 -11.50
CA VAL A 539 -29.19 -3.85 -10.39
C VAL A 539 -30.52 -4.47 -9.94
N VAL A 540 -30.66 -5.78 -10.14
CA VAL A 540 -31.87 -6.54 -9.77
C VAL A 540 -31.76 -7.11 -8.36
N SER A 541 -30.58 -7.62 -8.02
CA SER A 541 -30.28 -8.17 -6.69
C SER A 541 -28.77 -8.11 -6.45
N GLY A 542 -28.35 -8.22 -5.19
CA GLY A 542 -26.94 -8.25 -4.85
C GLY A 542 -26.71 -8.15 -3.35
N VAL A 543 -25.48 -8.43 -2.95
CA VAL A 543 -25.01 -8.35 -1.57
C VAL A 543 -23.61 -7.76 -1.58
N ALA A 544 -23.34 -6.87 -0.64
CA ALA A 544 -22.03 -6.28 -0.46
C ALA A 544 -21.71 -6.10 1.02
N SER A 545 -20.42 -6.13 1.32
CA SER A 545 -19.88 -5.83 2.64
C SER A 545 -18.68 -4.92 2.53
N THR A 546 -18.56 -3.99 3.45
CA THR A 546 -17.48 -3.00 3.52
C THR A 546 -16.97 -2.90 4.94
N GLN A 547 -15.66 -2.86 5.09
CA GLN A 547 -14.99 -2.59 6.37
C GLN A 547 -14.06 -1.40 6.19
N GLN A 548 -14.04 -0.49 7.16
CA GLN A 548 -13.14 0.64 7.19
C GLN A 548 -12.45 0.74 8.54
N THR A 549 -11.12 0.78 8.51
CA THR A 549 -10.26 1.06 9.66
C THR A 549 -9.64 2.44 9.51
N TYR A 550 -10.02 3.35 10.39
CA TYR A 550 -9.49 4.70 10.50
C TYR A 550 -8.65 4.83 11.77
N SER A 551 -7.45 5.40 11.65
CA SER A 551 -6.56 5.68 12.78
C SER A 551 -5.83 6.99 12.53
N TYR A 552 -6.05 7.96 13.41
CA TYR A 552 -5.38 9.26 13.43
C TYR A 552 -4.70 9.47 14.78
N ASP A 553 -3.43 9.86 14.74
CA ASP A 553 -2.66 10.32 15.89
C ASP A 553 -2.07 11.69 15.54
N GLY A 554 -2.50 12.74 16.21
CA GLY A 554 -1.99 14.10 16.06
C GLY A 554 -1.33 14.66 17.32
N GLY A 555 -0.90 13.80 18.24
CA GLY A 555 -0.29 14.16 19.52
C GLY A 555 -1.28 14.68 20.57
N LYS A 556 -2.10 15.69 20.24
CA LYS A 556 -3.18 16.21 21.11
C LYS A 556 -4.49 15.43 20.99
N LEU A 557 -4.73 14.84 19.82
CA LEU A 557 -5.91 14.02 19.52
C LEU A 557 -5.45 12.67 18.98
N CYS A 558 -5.95 11.60 19.56
CA CYS A 558 -5.92 10.27 18.95
C CYS A 558 -7.34 9.80 18.71
N TYR A 559 -7.62 9.33 17.50
CA TYR A 559 -8.93 8.83 17.11
C TYR A 559 -8.77 7.57 16.29
N THR A 560 -9.45 6.49 16.68
CA THR A 560 -9.55 5.28 15.87
C THR A 560 -10.99 4.87 15.75
N ARG A 561 -11.42 4.48 14.55
CA ARG A 561 -12.72 3.85 14.30
C ARG A 561 -12.54 2.64 13.41
N ASN A 562 -13.08 1.50 13.83
CA ASN A 562 -13.15 0.28 13.03
C ASN A 562 -14.62 -0.06 12.85
N VAL A 563 -15.13 0.11 11.63
CA VAL A 563 -16.54 -0.08 11.32
C VAL A 563 -16.69 -1.02 10.14
N SER A 564 -17.69 -1.90 10.19
CA SER A 564 -18.01 -2.82 9.11
C SER A 564 -19.51 -2.92 8.89
N SER A 565 -19.91 -3.07 7.64
CA SER A 565 -21.28 -3.29 7.23
C SER A 565 -21.40 -4.48 6.28
N SER A 566 -22.57 -5.10 6.30
CA SER A 566 -22.99 -6.07 5.29
C SER A 566 -24.46 -5.86 5.00
N ASN A 567 -24.81 -5.79 3.72
CA ASN A 567 -26.19 -5.62 3.24
C ASN A 567 -26.93 -4.50 3.99
N TYR A 568 -26.35 -3.29 3.97
CA TYR A 568 -26.86 -2.08 4.63
C TYR A 568 -26.84 -2.06 6.17
N THR A 569 -26.49 -3.18 6.82
CA THR A 569 -26.49 -3.28 8.28
C THR A 569 -25.08 -3.13 8.83
N ILE A 570 -24.89 -2.27 9.83
CA ILE A 570 -23.64 -2.19 10.58
C ILE A 570 -23.49 -3.46 11.43
N LEU A 571 -22.43 -4.22 11.19
CA LEU A 571 -22.12 -5.45 11.93
C LEU A 571 -21.22 -5.19 13.13
N HIS A 572 -20.34 -4.19 13.01
CA HIS A 572 -19.36 -3.82 14.02
C HIS A 572 -19.04 -2.33 13.88
N ASP A 573 -18.95 -1.60 14.98
CA ASP A 573 -18.51 -0.21 15.03
C ASP A 573 -17.82 0.05 16.37
N GLU A 574 -16.49 0.10 16.35
CA GLU A 574 -15.68 0.39 17.52
C GLU A 574 -14.98 1.74 17.36
N VAL A 575 -15.25 2.67 18.28
CA VAL A 575 -14.63 4.00 18.33
C VAL A 575 -13.77 4.12 19.59
N ARG A 576 -12.54 4.64 19.44
CA ARG A 576 -11.65 4.95 20.57
C ARG A 576 -10.99 6.31 20.40
N ASN A 577 -10.93 7.06 21.49
CA ASN A 577 -10.38 8.44 21.52
C ASN A 577 -9.10 8.57 22.39
N ASN A 578 -8.50 7.44 22.80
CA ASN A 578 -7.43 7.43 23.81
C ASN A 578 -6.05 7.24 23.19
N CYS A 579 -5.15 8.20 23.40
CA CYS A 579 -3.72 8.00 23.17
C CYS A 579 -3.16 7.11 24.30
N LYS A 580 -2.50 5.99 23.99
CA LYS A 580 -1.63 5.36 25.00
C LYS A 580 -0.49 6.35 25.28
N LYS A 581 -0.46 6.96 26.47
CA LYS A 581 0.69 7.76 26.92
C LYS A 581 1.95 6.90 26.75
N ARG A 582 2.91 7.32 25.92
CA ARG A 582 4.29 6.81 25.99
C ARG A 582 4.72 7.00 27.44
N ALA A 583 4.95 5.89 28.16
CA ALA A 583 5.52 5.96 29.49
C ALA A 583 6.87 6.67 29.38
N LYS A 584 6.97 7.88 29.93
CA LYS A 584 8.26 8.51 30.21
C LYS A 584 8.96 7.61 31.21
N ILE A 585 9.95 6.84 30.75
CA ILE A 585 10.90 6.21 31.66
C ILE A 585 11.75 7.35 32.22
N HIS A 586 11.35 7.86 33.39
CA HIS A 586 12.24 8.68 34.19
C HIS A 586 13.38 7.78 34.68
N SER A 587 14.59 8.10 34.25
CA SER A 587 15.83 7.61 34.84
C SER A 587 15.91 8.06 36.30
N GLY A 588 15.65 7.15 37.22
CA GLY A 588 15.90 7.32 38.65
C GLY A 588 16.77 6.17 39.15
N PHE A 589 18.02 6.46 39.48
CA PHE A 589 18.90 5.59 40.25
C PHE A 589 18.28 5.32 41.64
N GLY A 590 18.18 4.04 42.05
CA GLY A 590 17.72 3.69 43.39
C GLY A 590 17.78 2.19 43.67
N LEU A 591 18.61 1.80 44.64
CA LEU A 591 18.89 0.44 45.09
C LEU A 591 17.70 -0.26 45.78
N SER A 592 17.53 -1.54 45.45
CA SER A 592 17.12 -2.67 46.32
C SER A 592 15.70 -2.80 46.91
N ARG A 593 15.23 -4.06 46.84
CA ARG A 593 14.30 -4.80 47.72
C ARG A 593 12.84 -4.33 47.85
N TRP A 594 11.92 -5.11 47.25
CA TRP A 594 11.02 -6.07 47.94
C TRP A 594 9.96 -6.61 46.97
N TRP A 595 9.72 -7.92 47.04
CA TRP A 595 8.46 -8.58 46.67
C TRP A 595 7.60 -8.66 47.93
N PRO A 596 6.25 -8.65 47.85
CA PRO A 596 5.56 -9.94 47.68
C PRO A 596 4.22 -9.95 46.91
N SER A 597 3.95 -11.15 46.40
CA SER A 597 2.68 -11.90 46.37
C SER A 597 1.47 -11.41 45.55
N SER A 598 1.17 -12.26 44.58
CA SER A 598 -0.12 -12.59 43.95
C SER A 598 -1.30 -12.80 44.90
N SER A 599 -2.53 -12.40 44.48
CA SER A 599 -3.67 -13.33 44.33
C SER A 599 -4.97 -12.70 43.77
N ARG A 600 -5.45 -13.32 42.67
CA ARG A 600 -6.81 -13.74 42.29
C ARG A 600 -8.04 -12.84 42.58
N ARG A 601 -8.84 -12.62 41.52
CA ARG A 601 -10.21 -13.18 41.26
C ARG A 601 -10.68 -12.61 39.90
N ALA A 602 -11.52 -13.19 39.04
CA ALA A 602 -12.19 -14.48 38.82
C ALA A 602 -13.49 -14.11 38.07
N PHE A 603 -13.74 -14.78 36.94
CA PHE A 603 -14.95 -14.68 36.12
C PHE A 603 -16.20 -15.19 36.87
N LEU A 604 -17.38 -14.68 36.47
CA LEU A 604 -18.70 -15.25 36.76
C LEU A 604 -19.17 -16.13 35.58
N ALA A 605 -19.49 -17.38 35.88
CA ALA A 605 -20.35 -18.26 35.08
C ALA A 605 -21.28 -19.00 36.06
N THR A 606 -22.53 -19.20 35.66
CA THR A 606 -23.65 -19.69 36.46
C THR A 606 -23.76 -21.23 36.50
N HIS A 607 -23.78 -21.75 37.74
CA HIS A 607 -24.61 -22.82 38.37
C HIS A 607 -24.70 -24.28 37.80
N VAL A 608 -24.14 -25.29 38.53
CA VAL A 608 -24.67 -26.37 39.47
C VAL A 608 -25.28 -27.58 38.71
N ILE A 609 -25.08 -28.88 39.02
CA ILE A 609 -25.14 -29.70 40.27
C ILE A 609 -24.30 -31.00 39.99
N ASP A 610 -23.53 -31.64 40.90
CA ASP A 610 -23.91 -32.57 42.00
C ASP A 610 -22.61 -33.20 42.64
N PRO A 611 -22.62 -33.93 43.79
CA PRO A 611 -21.76 -33.65 44.92
C PRO A 611 -20.93 -34.90 45.34
N ASN A 612 -20.39 -34.86 46.56
CA ASN A 612 -19.62 -35.91 47.26
C ASN A 612 -18.14 -35.96 46.83
N GLY A 613 -17.16 -35.52 47.61
CA GLY A 613 -17.15 -35.30 49.05
C GLY A 613 -15.88 -35.95 49.61
N ASN A 614 -15.11 -35.14 50.33
CA ASN A 614 -14.12 -35.50 51.34
C ASN A 614 -12.76 -36.03 50.84
N TYR A 615 -11.64 -35.78 51.50
CA TYR A 615 -11.13 -34.70 52.36
C TYR A 615 -9.69 -35.14 52.68
N ALA A 616 -8.83 -34.16 52.95
CA ALA A 616 -7.71 -34.24 53.90
C ALA A 616 -6.49 -35.12 53.52
N CYS A 617 -5.28 -34.80 53.95
CA CYS A 617 -4.62 -33.59 54.45
C CYS A 617 -3.16 -34.01 54.71
N SER A 618 -2.24 -33.04 54.66
CA SER A 618 -1.02 -32.95 55.50
C SER A 618 0.08 -34.02 55.29
N SER A 619 1.38 -33.73 55.31
CA SER A 619 2.14 -32.49 55.55
C SER A 619 3.64 -32.84 55.63
N LEU A 620 4.48 -31.80 55.49
CA LEU A 620 5.86 -31.65 56.00
C LEU A 620 6.92 -32.52 55.28
N GLY A 621 7.96 -31.95 54.65
CA GLY A 621 8.93 -30.96 55.15
C GLY A 621 10.27 -31.70 55.33
N VAL A 622 11.49 -31.20 55.11
CA VAL A 622 12.06 -29.86 54.93
C VAL A 622 13.56 -30.09 54.56
N LYS A 623 14.08 -29.27 53.62
CA LYS A 623 15.45 -28.69 53.48
C LYS A 623 16.75 -29.54 53.39
N SER A 624 17.54 -29.14 52.38
CA SER A 624 18.90 -28.54 52.45
C SER A 624 20.18 -29.39 52.26
N SER A 625 20.72 -29.27 51.04
CA SER A 625 22.08 -28.87 50.59
C SER A 625 23.39 -29.60 50.99
N SER A 626 24.11 -30.04 49.92
CA SER A 626 25.58 -30.01 49.62
C SER A 626 26.58 -30.71 50.58
N LEU A 627 27.67 -31.39 50.20
CA LEU A 627 28.64 -31.35 49.08
C LEU A 627 29.32 -32.74 48.89
N THR A 628 29.80 -33.04 47.66
CA THR A 628 31.03 -33.73 47.16
C THR A 628 31.66 -34.93 47.96
N VAL A 629 32.10 -36.09 47.41
CA VAL A 629 33.30 -36.36 46.56
C VAL A 629 33.40 -37.88 46.16
N HIS A 630 33.81 -38.13 44.89
CA HIS A 630 34.58 -39.24 44.22
C HIS A 630 34.47 -40.78 44.42
N LEU A 631 34.93 -41.45 43.32
CA LEU A 631 35.36 -42.85 43.04
C LEU A 631 34.23 -43.78 42.52
N GLY A 632 34.33 -44.58 41.46
CA GLY A 632 35.41 -45.00 40.54
C GLY A 632 35.25 -46.50 40.20
N PHE A 633 35.53 -46.90 38.93
CA PHE A 633 35.79 -48.27 38.38
C PHE A 633 34.60 -49.20 38.00
N HIS A 634 34.40 -49.55 36.70
CA HIS A 634 34.94 -50.63 35.82
C HIS A 634 34.08 -51.92 35.83
N SER A 635 33.37 -52.30 34.76
CA SER A 635 33.72 -52.97 33.48
C SER A 635 33.76 -54.52 33.54
N SER A 636 33.05 -55.18 32.61
CA SER A 636 33.48 -56.40 31.86
C SER A 636 32.35 -57.02 31.01
N GLU A 637 32.77 -57.55 29.85
CA GLU A 637 32.02 -58.20 28.75
C GLU A 637 31.73 -59.69 29.01
N ILE A 638 30.77 -60.29 28.27
CA ILE A 638 30.78 -61.72 27.87
C ILE A 638 30.19 -61.91 26.45
N ASN A 639 30.84 -62.77 25.64
CA ASN A 639 30.58 -63.22 24.26
C ASN A 639 29.65 -64.47 24.15
N GLY A 640 29.07 -64.74 22.95
CA GLY A 640 28.62 -66.09 22.53
C GLY A 640 27.71 -66.20 21.28
N LEU A 641 28.13 -66.99 20.26
CA LEU A 641 27.55 -67.37 18.93
C LEU A 641 26.89 -68.79 18.96
N PRO A 642 26.43 -69.49 17.86
CA PRO A 642 25.84 -69.16 16.52
C PRO A 642 24.67 -70.11 16.01
N GLY A 643 24.08 -69.80 14.82
CA GLY A 643 23.44 -70.75 13.83
C GLY A 643 21.89 -70.73 13.73
N ALA A 644 21.16 -70.90 12.60
CA ALA A 644 21.42 -71.10 11.17
C ALA A 644 20.13 -70.81 10.31
N PHE A 645 20.33 -70.34 9.07
CA PHE A 645 19.55 -70.39 7.80
C PHE A 645 18.00 -70.56 7.73
N VAL A 646 17.30 -69.66 7.00
CA VAL A 646 16.44 -69.91 5.80
C VAL A 646 16.24 -68.59 5.00
N SER A 647 15.98 -68.74 3.70
CA SER A 647 16.12 -67.90 2.49
C SER A 647 15.31 -66.60 2.26
N SER A 648 15.87 -65.75 1.38
CA SER A 648 15.47 -64.41 0.89
C SER A 648 14.17 -64.32 0.04
N PRO A 649 13.72 -63.10 -0.34
CA PRO A 649 14.20 -62.51 -1.60
C PRO A 649 14.55 -60.99 -1.58
N LYS A 650 15.69 -60.70 -2.23
CA LYS A 650 16.10 -59.48 -2.98
C LYS A 650 15.52 -58.10 -2.55
N LYS A 651 16.34 -57.33 -1.85
CA LYS A 651 16.38 -55.85 -1.95
C LYS A 651 17.73 -55.41 -2.53
N SER A 652 17.66 -54.52 -3.51
CA SER A 652 18.77 -53.90 -4.23
C SER A 652 19.71 -53.16 -3.28
N LYS A 653 21.02 -53.45 -3.41
CA LYS A 653 22.09 -52.71 -2.73
C LYS A 653 22.22 -51.33 -3.39
N LEU A 654 21.82 -50.26 -2.70
CA LEU A 654 22.42 -48.95 -2.96
C LEU A 654 23.91 -49.01 -2.59
N LYS A 655 24.77 -48.74 -3.57
CA LYS A 655 26.21 -48.56 -3.33
C LYS A 655 26.38 -47.32 -2.45
N ARG A 656 26.89 -47.53 -1.24
CA ARG A 656 27.36 -46.46 -0.36
C ARG A 656 28.63 -45.87 -0.99
N PHE A 657 28.47 -44.78 -1.75
CA PHE A 657 29.61 -43.97 -2.18
C PHE A 657 30.07 -43.16 -0.97
N SER A 658 31.13 -43.62 -0.31
CA SER A 658 31.91 -42.78 0.59
C SER A 658 32.75 -41.83 -0.27
N ILE A 659 32.19 -40.68 -0.62
CA ILE A 659 32.97 -39.54 -1.11
C ILE A 659 33.60 -38.92 0.13
N ALA A 660 34.88 -39.23 0.36
CA ALA A 660 35.70 -38.40 1.23
C ALA A 660 35.67 -36.98 0.67
N CYS A 661 35.31 -35.98 1.50
CA CYS A 661 35.38 -34.57 1.14
C CYS A 661 36.75 -34.28 0.51
N SER A 662 36.75 -34.06 -0.81
CA SER A 662 37.96 -33.65 -1.52
C SER A 662 38.36 -32.29 -0.98
N SER A 663 39.54 -32.23 -0.39
CA SER A 663 40.21 -31.01 0.04
C SER A 663 40.66 -30.22 -1.20
N SER A 664 39.80 -29.38 -1.77
CA SER A 664 40.27 -28.17 -2.46
C SER A 664 40.54 -27.10 -1.39
N THR A 665 41.68 -26.43 -1.52
CA THR A 665 42.45 -25.87 -0.39
C THR A 665 42.03 -24.48 0.08
N THR A 666 40.85 -23.96 -0.31
CA THR A 666 40.28 -22.74 0.30
C THR A 666 38.77 -22.66 0.10
N ASP A 667 38.00 -22.51 1.20
CA ASP A 667 36.56 -22.25 1.13
C ASP A 667 36.25 -20.98 0.29
N PRO A 668 35.14 -20.97 -0.50
CA PRO A 668 34.74 -19.81 -1.29
C PRO A 668 34.48 -18.56 -0.42
N LEU A 669 34.60 -17.38 -1.05
CA LEU A 669 34.47 -16.08 -0.38
C LEU A 669 33.16 -15.94 0.41
N LEU A 670 32.04 -16.36 -0.19
CA LEU A 670 30.71 -16.30 0.44
C LEU A 670 30.63 -17.17 1.70
N VAL A 671 31.22 -18.37 1.68
CA VAL A 671 31.23 -19.29 2.84
C VAL A 671 32.03 -18.70 4.00
N LYS A 672 33.19 -18.12 3.69
CA LYS A 672 34.02 -17.40 4.66
C LYS A 672 33.25 -16.24 5.31
N ALA A 673 32.63 -15.39 4.50
CA ALA A 673 31.82 -14.28 5.03
C ALA A 673 30.63 -14.76 5.86
N ALA A 674 29.95 -15.85 5.44
CA ALA A 674 28.84 -16.44 6.19
C ALA A 674 29.27 -16.88 7.60
N ARG A 675 30.44 -17.52 7.73
CA ARG A 675 31.04 -17.92 9.01
C ARG A 675 31.61 -16.75 9.83
N GLY A 676 31.61 -15.55 9.25
CA GLY A 676 32.23 -14.37 9.85
C GLY A 676 33.76 -14.40 9.81
N ASP A 677 34.37 -15.17 8.91
CA ASP A 677 35.81 -15.11 8.68
C ASP A 677 36.20 -13.75 8.04
N PRO A 678 37.41 -13.23 8.29
CA PRO A 678 37.90 -12.05 7.61
C PRO A 678 38.00 -12.27 6.09
N VAL A 679 37.49 -11.30 5.32
CA VAL A 679 37.54 -11.31 3.85
C VAL A 679 37.96 -9.93 3.33
N SER A 680 38.51 -9.85 2.12
CA SER A 680 39.04 -8.59 1.57
C SER A 680 37.97 -7.66 0.97
N ARG A 681 36.79 -8.21 0.64
CA ARG A 681 35.63 -7.50 0.08
C ARG A 681 34.34 -8.23 0.45
N PRO A 682 33.16 -7.59 0.40
CA PRO A 682 31.90 -8.31 0.56
C PRO A 682 31.69 -9.28 -0.63
N PRO A 683 31.33 -10.55 -0.39
CA PRO A 683 30.77 -11.41 -1.44
C PRO A 683 29.37 -10.95 -1.82
N ALA A 684 28.99 -11.13 -3.09
CA ALA A 684 27.66 -10.83 -3.59
C ALA A 684 27.01 -11.96 -4.37
N TRP A 685 25.70 -12.09 -4.20
CA TRP A 685 24.79 -12.84 -5.05
C TRP A 685 23.41 -12.18 -5.01
N MET A 686 22.48 -12.57 -5.89
CA MET A 686 21.13 -12.01 -5.91
C MET A 686 20.06 -13.10 -5.75
N MET A 687 19.07 -12.87 -4.89
CA MET A 687 17.86 -13.69 -4.91
C MET A 687 17.18 -13.60 -6.29
N ARG A 688 16.66 -14.73 -6.81
CA ARG A 688 16.12 -14.82 -8.18
C ARG A 688 17.11 -14.38 -9.28
N GLN A 689 18.42 -14.60 -9.07
CA GLN A 689 19.46 -14.31 -10.07
C GLN A 689 19.27 -15.04 -11.41
N ALA A 690 18.68 -16.24 -11.42
CA ALA A 690 18.18 -16.88 -12.62
C ALA A 690 16.67 -16.62 -12.71
N GLY A 691 16.23 -15.84 -13.69
CA GLY A 691 14.85 -15.43 -13.75
C GLY A 691 14.49 -14.58 -14.97
N ARG A 692 13.21 -14.19 -15.02
CA ARG A 692 12.56 -13.55 -16.19
C ARG A 692 13.16 -12.22 -16.63
N TYR A 693 14.07 -11.62 -15.86
CA TYR A 693 14.80 -10.42 -16.31
C TYR A 693 15.85 -10.77 -17.37
N MET A 694 16.41 -11.98 -17.36
CA MET A 694 17.39 -12.45 -18.35
C MET A 694 16.72 -12.92 -19.63
N ALA A 695 17.21 -12.46 -20.78
CA ALA A 695 16.74 -12.89 -22.09
C ALA A 695 16.96 -14.39 -22.32
N VAL A 696 18.11 -14.92 -21.90
CA VAL A 696 18.45 -16.35 -21.99
C VAL A 696 17.47 -17.23 -21.20
N TYR A 697 17.08 -16.79 -20.00
CA TYR A 697 16.07 -17.49 -19.19
C TYR A 697 14.70 -17.50 -19.89
N ARG A 698 14.25 -16.34 -20.42
CA ARG A 698 12.95 -16.24 -21.11
C ARG A 698 12.89 -17.18 -22.32
N LYS A 699 13.95 -17.20 -23.14
CA LYS A 699 14.05 -18.08 -24.32
C LYS A 699 14.02 -19.56 -23.95
N LEU A 700 14.63 -19.95 -22.81
CA LEU A 700 14.55 -21.32 -22.31
C LEU A 700 13.16 -21.63 -21.77
N ALA A 701 12.54 -20.71 -21.02
CA ALA A 701 11.19 -20.86 -20.50
C ALA A 701 10.12 -20.95 -21.60
N GLU A 702 10.33 -20.32 -22.77
CA GLU A 702 9.46 -20.50 -23.94
C GLU A 702 9.53 -21.92 -24.51
N LYS A 703 10.70 -22.57 -24.47
CA LYS A 703 10.90 -23.96 -24.92
C LYS A 703 10.37 -24.98 -23.92
N HIS A 704 10.51 -24.68 -22.64
CA HIS A 704 10.08 -25.52 -21.51
C HIS A 704 9.07 -24.73 -20.65
N PRO A 705 7.81 -24.58 -21.10
CA PRO A 705 6.84 -23.69 -20.46
C PRO A 705 6.55 -24.10 -19.01
N SER A 706 6.50 -25.41 -18.73
CA SER A 706 6.26 -25.92 -17.39
C SER A 706 7.38 -25.51 -16.43
N PHE A 707 7.01 -24.80 -15.37
CA PHE A 707 7.98 -24.46 -14.33
C PHE A 707 8.51 -25.73 -13.65
N ARG A 708 7.64 -26.72 -13.40
CA ARG A 708 8.03 -28.00 -12.80
C ARG A 708 9.02 -28.76 -13.67
N GLU A 709 8.82 -28.78 -14.97
CA GLU A 709 9.80 -29.39 -15.89
C GLU A 709 11.18 -28.73 -15.73
N ARG A 710 11.23 -27.40 -15.70
CA ARG A 710 12.47 -26.64 -15.52
C ARG A 710 13.12 -26.80 -14.14
N SER A 711 12.33 -27.01 -13.09
CA SER A 711 12.81 -27.14 -11.71
C SER A 711 12.98 -28.57 -11.21
N GLU A 712 12.61 -29.57 -12.02
CA GLU A 712 12.69 -31.01 -11.70
C GLU A 712 13.47 -31.83 -12.75
N THR A 713 14.02 -31.19 -13.79
CA THR A 713 14.90 -31.83 -14.79
C THR A 713 16.35 -31.38 -14.58
N THR A 714 17.25 -32.32 -14.26
CA THR A 714 18.65 -32.05 -13.91
C THR A 714 19.37 -31.11 -14.89
N ASP A 715 19.31 -31.40 -16.19
CA ASP A 715 20.01 -30.58 -17.20
C ASP A 715 19.48 -29.14 -17.26
N LEU A 716 18.15 -28.96 -17.16
CA LEU A 716 17.53 -27.63 -17.16
C LEU A 716 17.84 -26.87 -15.86
N ILE A 717 17.84 -27.55 -14.71
CA ILE A 717 18.22 -26.95 -13.42
C ILE A 717 19.65 -26.43 -13.50
N VAL A 718 20.58 -27.25 -14.00
CA VAL A 718 22.00 -26.88 -14.13
C VAL A 718 22.15 -25.71 -15.10
N GLU A 719 21.59 -25.80 -16.31
CA GLU A 719 21.66 -24.75 -17.33
C GLU A 719 21.12 -23.42 -16.78
N ILE A 720 19.92 -23.41 -16.20
CA ILE A 720 19.30 -22.20 -15.67
C ILE A 720 20.11 -21.62 -14.50
N SER A 721 20.63 -22.46 -13.60
CA SER A 721 21.42 -22.00 -12.46
C SER A 721 22.75 -21.37 -12.88
N LEU A 722 23.34 -21.84 -13.99
CA LEU A 722 24.61 -21.34 -14.51
C LEU A 722 24.46 -20.07 -15.37
N GLN A 723 23.28 -19.73 -15.89
CA GLN A 723 23.07 -18.49 -16.66
C GLN A 723 23.63 -17.21 -15.98
N PRO A 724 23.26 -16.88 -14.73
CA PRO A 724 23.84 -15.73 -14.04
C PRO A 724 25.33 -15.94 -13.68
N TRP A 725 25.77 -17.19 -13.52
CA TRP A 725 27.17 -17.52 -13.29
C TRP A 725 28.03 -17.12 -14.50
N GLU A 726 27.60 -17.54 -15.69
CA GLU A 726 28.26 -17.23 -16.96
C GLU A 726 28.24 -15.74 -17.26
N ALA A 727 27.09 -15.08 -17.02
CA ALA A 727 26.90 -13.66 -17.34
C ALA A 727 27.65 -12.72 -16.38
N PHE A 728 27.59 -12.97 -15.07
CA PHE A 728 27.99 -11.97 -14.06
C PHE A 728 29.02 -12.48 -13.05
N ARG A 729 29.32 -13.78 -13.02
CA ARG A 729 30.26 -14.42 -12.07
C ARG A 729 30.00 -13.99 -10.60
N PRO A 730 28.79 -14.12 -10.04
CA PRO A 730 28.51 -13.87 -8.62
C PRO A 730 29.35 -14.77 -7.70
N ASP A 731 29.53 -14.36 -6.45
CA ASP A 731 30.24 -15.16 -5.43
C ASP A 731 29.38 -16.33 -4.89
N GLY A 732 28.09 -16.35 -5.25
CA GLY A 732 27.13 -17.38 -4.91
C GLY A 732 26.27 -17.78 -6.11
N VAL A 733 26.09 -19.09 -6.32
CA VAL A 733 25.22 -19.67 -7.34
C VAL A 733 24.17 -20.51 -6.65
N ILE A 734 22.93 -20.00 -6.57
CA ILE A 734 21.82 -20.76 -5.99
C ILE A 734 21.23 -21.71 -7.02
N ILE A 735 20.95 -22.95 -6.59
CA ILE A 735 20.24 -23.93 -7.42
C ILE A 735 18.86 -23.40 -7.84
N PHE A 736 18.50 -23.57 -9.10
CA PHE A 736 17.15 -23.30 -9.59
C PHE A 736 16.20 -24.43 -9.18
N SER A 737 15.30 -24.15 -8.24
CA SER A 737 14.28 -25.09 -7.77
C SER A 737 13.07 -24.32 -7.21
N ASP A 738 12.10 -25.01 -6.61
CA ASP A 738 11.00 -24.40 -5.85
C ASP A 738 11.08 -24.78 -4.36
N ILE A 739 10.57 -23.93 -3.46
CA ILE A 739 10.46 -24.30 -2.03
C ILE A 739 9.47 -25.46 -1.82
N LEU A 740 8.53 -25.67 -2.75
CA LEU A 740 7.50 -26.71 -2.71
C LEU A 740 7.93 -28.01 -3.37
N THR A 741 9.09 -28.05 -4.06
CA THR A 741 9.62 -29.27 -4.71
C THR A 741 9.61 -30.51 -3.80
N PRO A 742 9.89 -30.43 -2.48
CA PRO A 742 9.83 -31.61 -1.60
C PRO A 742 8.43 -32.16 -1.32
N LEU A 743 7.35 -31.40 -1.56
CA LEU A 743 5.98 -31.79 -1.16
C LEU A 743 5.57 -33.20 -1.64
N PRO A 744 5.76 -33.58 -2.91
CA PRO A 744 5.36 -34.91 -3.39
C PRO A 744 6.23 -36.04 -2.82
N ALA A 745 7.42 -35.72 -2.31
CA ALA A 745 8.32 -36.68 -1.68
C ALA A 745 7.86 -37.13 -0.30
N PHE A 746 6.93 -36.42 0.33
CA PHE A 746 6.30 -36.83 1.60
C PHE A 746 4.76 -36.85 1.54
N GLY A 747 4.19 -36.97 0.35
CA GLY A 747 2.78 -37.31 0.15
C GLY A 747 1.83 -36.13 -0.13
N VAL A 748 2.35 -34.93 -0.41
CA VAL A 748 1.53 -33.77 -0.79
C VAL A 748 1.75 -33.43 -2.27
N PRO A 749 0.84 -33.81 -3.18
CA PRO A 749 0.94 -33.39 -4.58
C PRO A 749 0.69 -31.87 -4.70
N PHE A 750 1.39 -31.24 -5.64
CA PHE A 750 1.15 -29.86 -6.02
C PHE A 750 1.37 -29.67 -7.52
N ASP A 751 0.82 -28.59 -8.04
CA ASP A 751 1.12 -28.11 -9.38
C ASP A 751 1.37 -26.59 -9.36
N ILE A 752 1.90 -26.06 -10.45
CA ILE A 752 2.08 -24.62 -10.65
C ILE A 752 1.29 -24.21 -11.88
N GLU A 753 0.23 -23.45 -11.67
CA GLU A 753 -0.58 -22.88 -12.74
C GLU A 753 -0.12 -21.47 -13.09
N ASP A 754 -0.16 -21.10 -14.37
CA ASP A 754 0.39 -19.82 -14.88
C ASP A 754 -0.19 -18.57 -14.20
N VAL A 755 -1.48 -18.61 -13.85
CA VAL A 755 -2.20 -17.45 -13.27
C VAL A 755 -2.29 -17.54 -11.74
N ARG A 756 -2.60 -18.72 -11.19
CA ARG A 756 -2.83 -18.91 -9.75
C ARG A 756 -1.54 -19.18 -8.96
N GLY A 757 -0.45 -19.53 -9.63
CA GLY A 757 0.78 -19.97 -9.00
C GLY A 757 0.63 -21.39 -8.43
N PRO A 758 1.30 -21.71 -7.30
CA PRO A 758 1.20 -23.03 -6.70
C PRO A 758 -0.21 -23.39 -6.24
N VAL A 759 -0.66 -24.59 -6.59
CA VAL A 759 -1.96 -25.16 -6.22
C VAL A 759 -1.73 -26.51 -5.54
N ILE A 760 -2.23 -26.67 -4.31
CA ILE A 760 -2.27 -27.94 -3.58
C ILE A 760 -3.68 -28.52 -3.73
N GLN A 761 -3.83 -29.65 -4.42
CA GLN A 761 -5.18 -30.18 -4.70
C GLN A 761 -5.90 -30.69 -3.45
N SER A 762 -5.16 -31.10 -2.42
CA SER A 762 -5.71 -31.64 -1.17
C SER A 762 -5.12 -30.94 0.05
N PRO A 763 -5.65 -29.76 0.42
CA PRO A 763 -5.17 -29.03 1.58
C PRO A 763 -5.38 -29.80 2.89
N ILE A 764 -4.39 -29.80 3.79
CA ILE A 764 -4.47 -30.54 5.07
C ILE A 764 -5.09 -29.65 6.15
N ARG A 765 -6.34 -29.92 6.51
CA ARG A 765 -7.13 -29.18 7.51
C ARG A 765 -7.80 -30.06 8.56
N SER A 766 -7.56 -31.37 8.52
CA SER A 766 -8.11 -32.37 9.44
C SER A 766 -7.07 -33.44 9.78
N GLU A 767 -7.32 -34.21 10.84
CA GLU A 767 -6.49 -35.37 11.23
C GLU A 767 -6.40 -36.42 10.11
N ASP A 768 -7.46 -36.62 9.34
CA ASP A 768 -7.44 -37.54 8.20
C ASP A 768 -6.48 -37.07 7.10
N GLY A 769 -6.34 -35.76 6.89
CA GLY A 769 -5.39 -35.20 5.94
C GLY A 769 -3.92 -35.51 6.30
N LEU A 770 -3.60 -35.65 7.60
CA LEU A 770 -2.25 -36.05 8.03
C LEU A 770 -1.88 -37.47 7.62
N LYS A 771 -2.86 -38.36 7.40
CA LYS A 771 -2.61 -39.76 7.02
C LYS A 771 -1.96 -39.90 5.64
N ALA A 772 -2.06 -38.87 4.80
CA ALA A 772 -1.37 -38.81 3.51
C ALA A 772 0.14 -38.61 3.65
N LEU A 773 0.61 -38.08 4.80
CA LEU A 773 2.01 -37.77 5.02
C LEU A 773 2.81 -39.04 5.34
N HIS A 774 3.97 -39.16 4.71
CA HIS A 774 4.92 -40.26 4.94
C HIS A 774 6.36 -39.72 5.03
N PRO A 775 7.33 -40.48 5.59
CA PRO A 775 8.72 -40.06 5.58
C PRO A 775 9.18 -39.66 4.18
N ILE A 776 10.03 -38.63 4.11
CA ILE A 776 10.47 -38.06 2.83
C ILE A 776 11.26 -39.10 2.01
N ASP A 777 10.84 -39.29 0.76
CA ASP A 777 11.46 -40.21 -0.18
C ASP A 777 12.50 -39.47 -1.04
N MET A 778 13.78 -39.58 -0.65
CA MET A 778 14.89 -38.89 -1.32
C MET A 778 15.10 -39.34 -2.77
N GLU A 779 14.67 -40.54 -3.15
CA GLU A 779 14.79 -41.01 -4.54
C GLU A 779 13.96 -40.13 -5.49
N LYS A 780 12.83 -39.59 -5.02
CA LYS A 780 12.03 -38.62 -5.79
C LYS A 780 12.69 -37.24 -5.92
N LEU A 781 13.80 -37.00 -5.23
CA LEU A 781 14.56 -35.75 -5.22
C LEU A 781 15.99 -35.95 -5.74
N HIS A 782 16.28 -37.07 -6.41
CA HIS A 782 17.62 -37.36 -6.94
C HIS A 782 18.16 -36.25 -7.85
N PHE A 783 17.29 -35.67 -8.70
CA PHE A 783 17.64 -34.58 -9.62
C PHE A 783 18.22 -33.34 -8.90
N VAL A 784 17.81 -33.07 -7.66
CA VAL A 784 18.36 -31.97 -6.85
C VAL A 784 19.81 -32.25 -6.47
N GLY A 785 20.09 -33.47 -6.01
CA GLY A 785 21.44 -33.87 -5.59
C GLY A 785 22.40 -33.96 -6.76
N GLU A 786 21.96 -34.52 -7.88
CA GLU A 786 22.74 -34.55 -9.12
C GLU A 786 23.06 -33.14 -9.63
N SER A 787 22.06 -32.25 -9.65
CA SER A 787 22.25 -30.86 -10.05
C SER A 787 23.26 -30.13 -9.15
N LEU A 788 23.15 -30.27 -7.82
CA LEU A 788 24.10 -29.67 -6.88
C LEU A 788 25.54 -30.17 -7.10
N LYS A 789 25.71 -31.46 -7.39
CA LYS A 789 27.01 -32.05 -7.67
C LYS A 789 27.62 -31.49 -8.96
N ILE A 790 26.82 -31.36 -10.02
CA ILE A 790 27.26 -30.77 -11.30
C ILE A 790 27.60 -29.30 -11.10
N LEU A 791 26.71 -28.51 -10.48
CA LEU A 791 26.96 -27.10 -10.18
C LEU A 791 28.25 -26.91 -9.38
N ARG A 792 28.51 -27.79 -8.40
CA ARG A 792 29.73 -27.76 -7.60
C ARG A 792 30.99 -27.98 -8.43
N GLN A 793 30.92 -28.81 -9.46
CA GLN A 793 32.02 -29.03 -10.40
C GLN A 793 32.22 -27.82 -11.33
N GLU A 794 31.13 -27.28 -11.87
CA GLU A 794 31.14 -26.18 -12.86
C GLU A 794 31.64 -24.84 -12.29
N VAL A 795 31.26 -24.51 -11.04
CA VAL A 795 31.71 -23.25 -10.42
C VAL A 795 33.10 -23.37 -9.76
N GLY A 796 33.56 -24.59 -9.49
CA GLY A 796 34.81 -24.88 -8.81
C GLY A 796 34.96 -24.11 -7.48
N ASP A 797 36.17 -23.63 -7.20
CA ASP A 797 36.46 -22.82 -5.99
C ASP A 797 36.09 -21.33 -6.14
N HIS A 798 35.46 -20.94 -7.26
CA HIS A 798 35.29 -19.53 -7.62
C HIS A 798 34.00 -18.92 -7.06
N ALA A 799 32.99 -19.74 -6.77
CA ALA A 799 31.75 -19.33 -6.15
C ALA A 799 31.18 -20.42 -5.22
N ALA A 800 30.35 -20.01 -4.27
CA ALA A 800 29.63 -20.94 -3.42
C ALA A 800 28.34 -21.40 -4.12
N VAL A 801 28.17 -22.70 -4.33
CA VAL A 801 26.85 -23.31 -4.64
C VAL A 801 25.95 -23.21 -3.41
N LEU A 802 24.77 -22.59 -3.56
CA LEU A 802 23.78 -22.39 -2.51
C LEU A 802 22.60 -23.34 -2.72
N GLY A 803 22.28 -24.13 -1.69
CA GLY A 803 21.01 -24.85 -1.60
C GLY A 803 19.98 -24.02 -0.85
N PHE A 804 18.71 -24.43 -0.89
CA PHE A 804 17.67 -23.74 -0.14
C PHE A 804 16.47 -24.62 0.18
N VAL A 805 15.65 -24.13 1.11
CA VAL A 805 14.42 -24.79 1.53
C VAL A 805 13.43 -23.76 2.08
N GLY A 806 12.12 -24.04 1.99
CA GLY A 806 11.12 -23.27 2.74
C GLY A 806 11.08 -23.66 4.22
N ALA A 807 10.83 -22.71 5.12
CA ALA A 807 10.68 -23.03 6.54
C ALA A 807 9.38 -23.81 6.82
N PRO A 808 9.30 -24.63 7.89
CA PRO A 808 8.13 -25.43 8.20
C PRO A 808 6.82 -24.63 8.26
N TRP A 809 6.83 -23.44 8.85
CA TRP A 809 5.67 -22.54 8.88
C TRP A 809 5.20 -22.11 7.48
N THR A 810 6.15 -21.68 6.65
CA THR A 810 5.89 -21.25 5.28
C THR A 810 5.35 -22.41 4.42
N ILE A 811 5.93 -23.61 4.54
CA ILE A 811 5.46 -24.81 3.82
C ILE A 811 4.08 -25.25 4.32
N ALA A 812 3.86 -25.28 5.64
CA ALA A 812 2.55 -25.58 6.21
C ALA A 812 1.47 -24.59 5.74
N THR A 813 1.83 -23.31 5.57
CA THR A 813 0.91 -22.29 5.04
C THR A 813 0.42 -22.67 3.65
N TYR A 814 1.31 -23.05 2.73
CA TYR A 814 0.89 -23.52 1.39
C TYR A 814 -0.02 -24.75 1.47
N ILE A 815 0.35 -25.74 2.29
CA ILE A 815 -0.41 -26.99 2.46
C ILE A 815 -1.82 -26.71 3.02
N VAL A 816 -1.94 -25.85 4.03
CA VAL A 816 -3.21 -25.56 4.71
C VAL A 816 -4.10 -24.66 3.85
N GLU A 817 -3.53 -23.62 3.24
CA GLU A 817 -4.28 -22.64 2.46
C GLU A 817 -4.65 -23.18 1.08
N GLY A 818 -3.86 -24.11 0.55
CA GLY A 818 -4.06 -24.71 -0.76
C GLY A 818 -3.32 -24.01 -1.90
N GLY A 819 -2.51 -22.99 -1.58
CA GLY A 819 -1.79 -22.18 -2.56
C GLY A 819 -1.33 -20.85 -1.98
N THR A 820 -1.08 -19.86 -2.85
CA THR A 820 -0.68 -18.50 -2.43
C THR A 820 -1.87 -17.76 -1.80
N THR A 821 -1.66 -17.09 -0.67
CA THR A 821 -2.67 -16.25 -0.01
C THR A 821 -2.03 -14.97 0.55
N ARG A 822 -2.84 -13.92 0.72
CA ARG A 822 -2.41 -12.64 1.32
C ARG A 822 -2.81 -12.50 2.78
N THR A 823 -3.79 -13.27 3.24
CA THR A 823 -4.41 -13.10 4.56
C THR A 823 -4.08 -14.22 5.54
N TYR A 824 -3.73 -15.42 5.04
CA TYR A 824 -3.32 -16.60 5.84
C TYR A 824 -4.37 -17.00 6.90
N THR A 825 -5.64 -16.75 6.60
CA THR A 825 -6.75 -16.84 7.56
C THR A 825 -6.93 -18.25 8.10
N THR A 826 -6.79 -19.27 7.24
CA THR A 826 -7.03 -20.67 7.62
C THR A 826 -5.97 -21.15 8.59
N ILE A 827 -4.68 -21.00 8.25
CA ILE A 827 -3.59 -21.49 9.11
C ILE A 827 -3.48 -20.67 10.41
N LYS A 828 -3.72 -19.36 10.36
CA LYS A 828 -3.76 -18.52 11.57
C LYS A 828 -4.93 -18.90 12.47
N SER A 829 -6.09 -19.23 11.91
CA SER A 829 -7.22 -19.76 12.69
C SER A 829 -6.86 -21.09 13.35
N MET A 830 -6.21 -22.01 12.62
CA MET A 830 -5.77 -23.32 13.14
C MET A 830 -4.80 -23.22 14.32
N CYS A 831 -4.07 -22.11 14.47
CA CYS A 831 -3.26 -21.85 15.67
C CYS A 831 -4.08 -21.86 16.98
N HIS A 832 -5.39 -21.59 16.88
CA HIS A 832 -6.32 -21.54 18.00
C HIS A 832 -7.36 -22.65 17.95
N THR A 833 -7.88 -22.98 16.77
CA THR A 833 -8.97 -23.93 16.58
C THR A 833 -8.50 -25.38 16.48
N ALA A 834 -7.29 -25.62 15.96
CA ALA A 834 -6.73 -26.95 15.77
C ALA A 834 -5.21 -27.02 16.07
N PRO A 835 -4.75 -26.57 17.25
CA PRO A 835 -3.32 -26.42 17.53
C PRO A 835 -2.55 -27.75 17.54
N ASN A 836 -3.19 -28.87 17.88
CA ASN A 836 -2.52 -30.18 17.90
C ASN A 836 -2.26 -30.71 16.48
N LEU A 837 -3.27 -30.61 15.61
CA LEU A 837 -3.14 -30.90 14.19
C LEU A 837 -2.03 -30.07 13.54
N LEU A 838 -2.00 -28.76 13.80
CA LEU A 838 -0.97 -27.88 13.25
C LEU A 838 0.44 -28.23 13.77
N ARG A 839 0.59 -28.59 15.06
CA ARG A 839 1.87 -29.08 15.60
C ARG A 839 2.31 -30.39 14.95
N ALA A 840 1.39 -31.31 14.71
CA ALA A 840 1.70 -32.58 14.06
C ALA A 840 2.20 -32.36 12.62
N LEU A 841 1.54 -31.48 11.86
CA LEU A 841 1.98 -31.08 10.53
C LEU A 841 3.37 -30.43 10.57
N LEU A 842 3.57 -29.41 11.42
CA LEU A 842 4.86 -28.70 11.53
C LEU A 842 5.99 -29.63 11.97
N SER A 843 5.74 -30.55 12.91
CA SER A 843 6.74 -31.53 13.34
C SER A 843 7.13 -32.51 12.22
N HIS A 844 6.15 -32.96 11.42
CA HIS A 844 6.44 -33.79 10.26
C HIS A 844 7.31 -33.05 9.23
N LEU A 845 6.92 -31.82 8.87
CA LEU A 845 7.66 -30.98 7.94
C LEU A 845 9.08 -30.70 8.45
N THR A 846 9.25 -30.44 9.74
CA THR A 846 10.56 -30.19 10.35
C THR A 846 11.52 -31.36 10.14
N LYS A 847 11.06 -32.60 10.33
CA LYS A 847 11.87 -33.80 10.11
C LYS A 847 12.22 -33.97 8.63
N ALA A 848 11.22 -33.91 7.75
CA ALA A 848 11.41 -34.07 6.31
C ALA A 848 12.37 -33.01 5.73
N LEU A 849 12.20 -31.74 6.10
CA LEU A 849 13.02 -30.65 5.61
C LEU A 849 14.43 -30.68 6.21
N SER A 850 14.61 -31.18 7.43
CA SER A 850 15.95 -31.41 8.01
C SER A 850 16.74 -32.43 7.19
N GLU A 851 16.13 -33.55 6.84
CA GLU A 851 16.75 -34.59 6.00
C GLU A 851 17.08 -34.04 4.60
N TYR A 852 16.18 -33.23 4.03
CA TYR A 852 16.40 -32.61 2.72
C TYR A 852 17.56 -31.61 2.71
N ILE A 853 17.71 -30.80 3.78
CA ILE A 853 18.85 -29.89 3.92
C ILE A 853 20.17 -30.67 4.00
N ILE A 854 20.20 -31.75 4.80
CA ILE A 854 21.38 -32.62 4.92
C ILE A 854 21.73 -33.22 3.55
N TYR A 855 20.73 -33.72 2.83
CA TYR A 855 20.89 -34.27 1.49
C TYR A 855 21.50 -33.24 0.51
N GLN A 856 21.00 -32.00 0.51
CA GLN A 856 21.57 -30.93 -0.33
C GLN A 856 23.03 -30.62 0.04
N ALA A 857 23.34 -30.54 1.34
CA ALA A 857 24.70 -30.29 1.82
C ALA A 857 25.66 -31.43 1.43
N GLU A 858 25.26 -32.68 1.60
CA GLU A 858 26.05 -33.86 1.21
C GLU A 858 26.22 -33.97 -0.32
N SER A 859 25.27 -33.43 -1.09
CA SER A 859 25.30 -33.43 -2.56
C SER A 859 26.14 -32.30 -3.17
N GLY A 860 26.61 -31.33 -2.38
CA GLY A 860 27.56 -30.31 -2.85
C GLY A 860 27.20 -28.85 -2.51
N ALA A 861 26.05 -28.59 -1.87
CA ALA A 861 25.73 -27.24 -1.42
C ALA A 861 26.71 -26.77 -0.34
N HIS A 862 27.33 -25.61 -0.55
CA HIS A 862 28.26 -25.00 0.40
C HIS A 862 27.56 -24.30 1.56
N CYS A 863 26.37 -23.75 1.30
CA CYS A 863 25.58 -22.92 2.20
C CYS A 863 24.10 -23.17 1.89
N ILE A 864 23.24 -23.13 2.91
CA ILE A 864 21.80 -23.38 2.77
C ILE A 864 21.01 -22.18 3.26
N GLN A 865 20.09 -21.69 2.44
CA GLN A 865 19.13 -20.66 2.84
C GLN A 865 17.76 -21.24 3.20
N ILE A 866 17.29 -20.93 4.40
CA ILE A 866 15.95 -21.24 4.90
C ILE A 866 15.07 -20.00 4.65
N PHE A 867 14.07 -20.16 3.79
CA PHE A 867 13.09 -19.14 3.46
C PHE A 867 11.85 -19.28 4.34
N ASP A 868 11.75 -18.45 5.39
CA ASP A 868 10.50 -18.27 6.13
C ASP A 868 9.75 -17.04 5.61
N SER A 869 9.43 -17.07 4.32
CA SER A 869 8.83 -15.96 3.56
C SER A 869 7.54 -15.42 4.17
N TRP A 870 6.77 -16.27 4.86
CA TRP A 870 5.53 -15.89 5.53
C TRP A 870 5.69 -15.69 7.05
N GLY A 871 6.91 -15.80 7.58
CA GLY A 871 7.21 -15.60 9.00
C GLY A 871 6.93 -14.17 9.47
N GLY A 872 7.23 -13.16 8.64
CA GLY A 872 6.99 -11.75 8.94
C GLY A 872 5.51 -11.36 8.97
N GLN A 873 4.61 -12.27 8.58
CA GLN A 873 3.17 -12.08 8.64
C GLN A 873 2.56 -12.53 9.99
N LEU A 874 3.40 -13.07 10.89
CA LEU A 874 3.01 -13.45 12.25
C LEU A 874 3.35 -12.35 13.25
N PRO A 875 2.47 -12.06 14.24
CA PRO A 875 2.86 -11.35 15.44
C PRO A 875 4.06 -12.02 16.12
N PRO A 876 4.95 -11.28 16.79
CA PRO A 876 6.18 -11.85 17.35
C PRO A 876 5.97 -13.06 18.28
N GLU A 877 4.93 -13.03 19.11
CA GLU A 877 4.57 -14.15 19.99
C GLU A 877 4.12 -15.41 19.23
N MET A 878 3.44 -15.23 18.10
CA MET A 878 3.00 -16.35 17.27
C MET A 878 4.18 -16.93 16.49
N TRP A 879 5.08 -16.09 15.99
CA TRP A 879 6.30 -16.56 15.33
C TRP A 879 7.17 -17.40 16.27
N GLU A 880 7.33 -16.97 17.53
CA GLU A 880 8.04 -17.73 18.55
C GLU A 880 7.42 -19.08 18.90
N LYS A 881 6.11 -19.22 18.70
CA LYS A 881 5.37 -20.45 18.99
C LYS A 881 5.27 -21.39 17.80
N TRP A 882 5.07 -20.84 16.61
CA TRP A 882 4.65 -21.59 15.42
C TRP A 882 5.69 -21.70 14.31
N SER A 883 6.75 -20.87 14.33
CA SER A 883 7.84 -20.95 13.34
C SER A 883 9.20 -21.20 14.00
N LYS A 884 9.61 -20.33 14.93
CA LYS A 884 10.94 -20.36 15.58
C LYS A 884 11.36 -21.74 16.10
N PRO A 885 10.51 -22.50 16.84
CA PRO A 885 10.95 -23.75 17.45
C PRO A 885 11.36 -24.79 16.41
N TYR A 886 10.62 -24.85 15.30
CA TYR A 886 10.85 -25.78 14.20
C TYR A 886 12.08 -25.41 13.38
N ILE A 887 12.31 -24.12 13.14
CA ILE A 887 13.57 -23.64 12.54
C ILE A 887 14.76 -23.97 13.45
N THR A 888 14.62 -23.78 14.76
CA THR A 888 15.67 -24.09 15.74
C THR A 888 15.99 -25.58 15.76
N GLU A 889 14.97 -26.44 15.67
CA GLU A 889 15.15 -27.89 15.56
C GLU A 889 15.91 -28.27 14.29
N ILE A 890 15.53 -27.72 13.13
CA ILE A 890 16.25 -27.90 11.86
C ILE A 890 17.73 -27.52 12.02
N VAL A 891 18.01 -26.33 12.57
CA VAL A 891 19.39 -25.84 12.76
C VAL A 891 20.20 -26.81 13.61
N ASN A 892 19.63 -27.29 14.73
CA ASN A 892 20.32 -28.22 15.61
C ASN A 892 20.61 -29.57 14.95
N VAL A 893 19.64 -30.12 14.22
CA VAL A 893 19.78 -31.40 13.50
C VAL A 893 20.84 -31.27 12.41
N VAL A 894 20.76 -30.23 11.57
CA VAL A 894 21.70 -30.00 10.48
C VAL A 894 23.11 -29.74 11.02
N ARG A 895 23.25 -28.92 12.06
CA ARG A 895 24.57 -28.64 12.68
C ARG A 895 25.23 -29.89 13.26
N SER A 896 24.45 -30.85 13.75
CA SER A 896 24.98 -32.13 14.25
C SER A 896 25.55 -33.03 13.15
N LYS A 897 25.06 -32.90 11.91
CA LYS A 897 25.44 -33.75 10.77
C LYS A 897 26.42 -33.05 9.82
N CYS A 898 26.16 -31.78 9.53
CA CYS A 898 26.90 -30.94 8.60
C CYS A 898 27.41 -29.66 9.32
N PRO A 899 28.28 -29.77 10.34
CA PRO A 899 28.67 -28.65 11.21
C PRO A 899 29.38 -27.49 10.50
N LYS A 900 29.89 -27.74 9.28
CA LYS A 900 30.64 -26.75 8.49
C LYS A 900 29.77 -25.98 7.49
N THR A 901 28.53 -26.41 7.27
CA THR A 901 27.63 -25.79 6.27
C THR A 901 26.88 -24.62 6.91
N PRO A 902 27.13 -23.37 6.50
CA PRO A 902 26.43 -22.23 7.06
C PRO A 902 24.94 -22.25 6.70
N LEU A 903 24.11 -21.82 7.65
CA LEU A 903 22.67 -21.68 7.50
C LEU A 903 22.28 -20.20 7.51
N VAL A 904 21.54 -19.78 6.49
CA VAL A 904 20.97 -18.44 6.36
C VAL A 904 19.48 -18.50 6.68
N LEU A 905 18.97 -17.66 7.58
CA LEU A 905 17.53 -17.47 7.76
C LEU A 905 17.10 -16.16 7.09
N TYR A 906 16.21 -16.26 6.12
CA TYR A 906 15.56 -15.11 5.50
C TYR A 906 14.07 -15.08 5.84
N ILE A 907 13.61 -13.94 6.35
CA ILE A 907 12.19 -13.63 6.58
C ILE A 907 11.91 -12.32 5.83
N ASN A 908 10.84 -12.27 5.05
CA ASN A 908 10.36 -11.02 4.45
C ASN A 908 9.49 -10.24 5.46
N GLY A 909 9.71 -8.93 5.62
CA GLY A 909 9.06 -8.11 6.63
C GLY A 909 9.63 -8.32 8.04
N ASN A 910 10.94 -8.53 8.15
CA ASN A 910 11.56 -9.05 9.38
C ASN A 910 11.92 -7.99 10.44
N GLY A 911 11.69 -6.70 10.16
CA GLY A 911 12.07 -5.61 11.05
C GLY A 911 11.54 -5.74 12.50
N GLY A 912 10.41 -6.41 12.70
CA GLY A 912 9.84 -6.69 14.03
C GLY A 912 10.38 -7.95 14.73
N LEU A 913 11.22 -8.76 14.07
CA LEU A 913 11.64 -10.09 14.51
C LEU A 913 13.17 -10.27 14.67
N LEU A 914 13.99 -9.29 14.26
CA LEU A 914 15.45 -9.41 14.18
C LEU A 914 16.12 -10.06 15.40
N GLU A 915 15.89 -9.52 16.60
CA GLU A 915 16.50 -10.03 17.84
C GLU A 915 16.05 -11.47 18.14
N ARG A 916 14.83 -11.82 17.73
CA ARG A 916 14.25 -13.15 17.96
C ARG A 916 14.80 -14.18 16.97
N MET A 917 15.11 -13.76 15.74
CA MET A 917 15.73 -14.58 14.70
C MET A 917 17.11 -15.06 15.13
N LYS A 918 17.91 -14.22 15.78
CA LYS A 918 19.22 -14.60 16.35
C LYS A 918 19.13 -15.82 17.26
N GLY A 919 18.05 -15.94 18.03
CA GLY A 919 17.81 -17.06 18.93
C GLY A 919 17.47 -18.40 18.25
N THR A 920 17.46 -18.49 16.91
CA THR A 920 17.32 -19.77 16.18
C THR A 920 18.64 -20.50 16.02
N GLY A 921 19.77 -19.81 16.22
CA GLY A 921 21.11 -20.37 16.10
C GLY A 921 21.67 -20.41 14.68
N VAL A 922 21.02 -19.80 13.68
CA VAL A 922 21.58 -19.66 12.32
C VAL A 922 22.86 -18.82 12.28
N ASP A 923 23.66 -19.00 11.22
CA ASP A 923 24.94 -18.32 11.05
C ASP A 923 24.78 -16.94 10.40
N VAL A 924 23.75 -16.79 9.55
CA VAL A 924 23.46 -15.55 8.81
C VAL A 924 21.97 -15.18 8.92
N ILE A 925 21.68 -13.90 9.13
CA ILE A 925 20.33 -13.34 9.03
C ILE A 925 20.19 -12.51 7.74
N GLY A 926 19.26 -12.90 6.88
CA GLY A 926 18.89 -12.13 5.70
C GLY A 926 17.96 -10.98 6.08
N LEU A 927 18.35 -9.74 5.75
CA LEU A 927 17.61 -8.51 5.97
C LEU A 927 16.89 -8.09 4.69
N ASP A 928 15.63 -7.66 4.83
CA ASP A 928 14.95 -6.95 3.75
C ASP A 928 15.26 -5.44 3.82
N TRP A 929 14.82 -4.69 2.80
CA TRP A 929 15.14 -3.27 2.63
C TRP A 929 14.33 -2.34 3.54
N THR A 930 13.33 -2.86 4.27
CA THR A 930 12.54 -2.06 5.22
C THR A 930 13.29 -1.79 6.52
N VAL A 931 14.40 -2.51 6.74
CA VAL A 931 15.34 -2.31 7.85
C VAL A 931 16.55 -1.57 7.30
N ASP A 932 16.97 -0.46 7.89
CA ASP A 932 18.27 0.12 7.52
C ASP A 932 19.41 -0.83 7.91
N MET A 933 20.41 -1.02 7.04
CA MET A 933 21.51 -1.96 7.29
C MET A 933 22.28 -1.65 8.59
N ALA A 934 22.49 -0.37 8.92
CA ALA A 934 23.19 0.01 10.15
C ALA A 934 22.34 -0.32 11.38
N ASP A 935 21.03 -0.09 11.32
CA ASP A 935 20.10 -0.48 12.39
C ASP A 935 20.03 -2.00 12.55
N GLY A 936 19.97 -2.74 11.43
CA GLY A 936 20.00 -4.20 11.42
C GLY A 936 21.26 -4.74 12.08
N ARG A 937 22.42 -4.25 11.67
CA ARG A 937 23.72 -4.62 12.27
C ARG A 937 23.78 -4.28 13.75
N LYS A 938 23.33 -3.08 14.15
CA LYS A 938 23.30 -2.64 15.56
C LYS A 938 22.40 -3.53 16.43
N ARG A 939 21.22 -3.90 15.94
CA ARG A 939 20.23 -4.71 16.68
C ARG A 939 20.66 -6.17 16.82
N LEU A 940 21.27 -6.73 15.78
CA LEU A 940 21.74 -8.12 15.77
C LEU A 940 23.08 -8.31 16.49
N GLY A 941 23.92 -7.28 16.50
CA GLY A 941 25.28 -7.34 17.03
C GLY A 941 26.30 -7.80 15.98
N ASN A 942 27.55 -7.93 16.42
CA ASN A 942 28.71 -8.27 15.57
C ASN A 942 29.04 -9.78 15.55
N ASP A 943 28.31 -10.58 16.32
CA ASP A 943 28.52 -12.03 16.50
C ASP A 943 27.74 -12.89 15.49
N ILE A 944 26.88 -12.28 14.68
CA ILE A 944 26.13 -12.97 13.61
C ILE A 944 26.35 -12.27 12.27
N SER A 945 26.45 -13.03 11.20
CA SER A 945 26.59 -12.47 9.85
C SER A 945 25.23 -11.97 9.34
N VAL A 946 25.26 -11.00 8.41
CA VAL A 946 24.06 -10.44 7.78
C VAL A 946 24.13 -10.60 6.27
N GLN A 947 22.98 -10.81 5.64
CA GLN A 947 22.83 -10.83 4.18
C GLN A 947 21.84 -9.76 3.72
N GLY A 948 22.13 -9.05 2.63
CA GLY A 948 21.26 -8.02 2.07
C GLY A 948 21.93 -6.64 2.01
N ASN A 949 21.17 -5.54 1.92
CA ASN A 949 19.71 -5.52 1.86
C ASN A 949 19.15 -4.48 0.89
N VAL A 950 19.86 -4.26 -0.22
CA VAL A 950 19.48 -3.32 -1.28
C VAL A 950 18.06 -3.62 -1.76
N ASP A 951 17.19 -2.61 -1.86
CA ASP A 951 15.85 -2.78 -2.44
C ASP A 951 15.99 -3.17 -3.93
N PRO A 952 15.38 -4.27 -4.40
CA PRO A 952 15.42 -4.68 -5.81
C PRO A 952 15.04 -3.56 -6.80
N ALA A 953 14.17 -2.62 -6.39
CA ALA A 953 13.75 -1.51 -7.21
C ALA A 953 14.89 -0.53 -7.55
N TYR A 954 15.97 -0.50 -6.75
CA TYR A 954 17.14 0.32 -7.07
C TYR A 954 17.79 -0.06 -8.40
N LEU A 955 17.67 -1.32 -8.84
CA LEU A 955 18.24 -1.76 -10.12
C LEU A 955 17.55 -1.15 -11.34
N PHE A 956 16.48 -0.36 -11.17
CA PHE A 956 15.88 0.47 -12.22
C PHE A 956 16.39 1.92 -12.24
N SER A 957 17.23 2.29 -11.27
CA SER A 957 17.83 3.62 -11.18
C SER A 957 19.02 3.76 -12.12
N PRO A 958 19.47 5.00 -12.45
CA PRO A 958 20.73 5.21 -13.13
C PRO A 958 21.90 4.52 -12.40
N LEU A 959 22.87 3.98 -13.15
CA LEU A 959 24.01 3.22 -12.60
C LEU A 959 24.78 3.92 -11.47
N PRO A 960 24.97 5.27 -11.48
CA PRO A 960 25.57 5.97 -10.34
C PRO A 960 24.78 5.79 -9.03
N ALA A 961 23.45 5.86 -9.08
CA ALA A 961 22.61 5.67 -7.88
C ALA A 961 22.67 4.22 -7.36
N VAL A 962 22.77 3.23 -8.27
CA VAL A 962 23.00 1.82 -7.89
C VAL A 962 24.35 1.68 -7.16
N THR A 963 25.39 2.36 -7.65
CA THR A 963 26.73 2.38 -7.03
C THR A 963 26.68 2.96 -5.62
N GLU A 964 26.04 4.13 -5.47
CA GLU A 964 25.91 4.82 -4.19
C GLU A 964 25.19 3.95 -3.16
N GLU A 965 24.09 3.29 -3.56
CA GLU A 965 23.34 2.42 -2.65
C GLU A 965 24.13 1.18 -2.24
N ILE A 966 24.85 0.55 -3.18
CA ILE A 966 25.76 -0.57 -2.87
C ILE A 966 26.83 -0.13 -1.86
N GLN A 967 27.49 1.00 -2.11
CA GLN A 967 28.53 1.54 -1.23
C GLN A 967 27.97 1.88 0.15
N ARG A 968 26.78 2.49 0.21
CA ARG A 968 26.09 2.81 1.46
C ARG A 968 25.78 1.54 2.27
N VAL A 969 25.16 0.54 1.65
CA VAL A 969 24.80 -0.73 2.31
C VAL A 969 26.05 -1.45 2.82
N VAL A 970 27.10 -1.57 2.00
CA VAL A 970 28.37 -2.20 2.41
C VAL A 970 29.03 -1.43 3.55
N LYS A 971 29.04 -0.10 3.50
CA LYS A 971 29.58 0.74 4.58
C LYS A 971 28.80 0.52 5.89
N CYS A 972 27.48 0.52 5.82
CA CYS A 972 26.60 0.32 6.97
C CYS A 972 26.69 -1.10 7.57
N ALA A 973 26.93 -2.13 6.75
CA ALA A 973 27.07 -3.50 7.23
C ALA A 973 28.39 -3.76 7.97
N GLY A 974 29.43 -3.02 7.62
CA GLY A 974 30.79 -3.14 8.17
C GLY A 974 31.69 -4.11 7.38
N SER A 975 32.94 -4.23 7.82
CA SER A 975 34.00 -4.98 7.12
C SER A 975 34.04 -6.50 7.38
N ARG A 976 33.08 -7.02 8.14
CA ARG A 976 33.06 -8.44 8.55
C ARG A 976 31.65 -8.98 8.57
N GLY A 977 31.48 -10.25 8.20
CA GLY A 977 30.21 -10.96 8.33
C GLY A 977 29.07 -10.33 7.54
N HIS A 978 29.34 -9.86 6.31
CA HIS A 978 28.33 -9.30 5.41
C HIS A 978 28.37 -10.02 4.07
N ILE A 979 27.22 -10.49 3.61
CA ILE A 979 26.99 -10.98 2.25
C ILE A 979 26.08 -9.97 1.56
N LEU A 980 26.61 -9.22 0.60
CA LEU A 980 25.79 -8.26 -0.14
C LEU A 980 24.77 -9.01 -0.99
N ASN A 981 23.52 -8.60 -0.88
CA ASN A 981 22.41 -9.14 -1.66
C ASN A 981 21.32 -8.07 -1.75
N LEU A 982 20.32 -8.33 -2.57
CA LEU A 982 19.05 -7.63 -2.53
C LEU A 982 18.25 -8.06 -1.28
N GLY A 983 17.30 -7.23 -0.86
CA GLY A 983 16.34 -7.54 0.21
C GLY A 983 15.16 -8.41 -0.26
N HIS A 984 15.01 -8.64 -1.56
CA HIS A 984 14.09 -9.60 -2.20
C HIS A 984 14.67 -10.05 -3.55
N GLY A 985 14.01 -10.97 -4.25
CA GLY A 985 14.45 -11.37 -5.58
C GLY A 985 14.37 -10.29 -6.65
N VAL A 986 15.26 -10.37 -7.65
CA VAL A 986 15.29 -9.50 -8.85
C VAL A 986 13.89 -9.43 -9.49
N LEU A 987 13.47 -8.22 -9.85
CA LEU A 987 12.15 -7.97 -10.41
C LEU A 987 12.13 -8.27 -11.92
N VAL A 988 10.94 -8.59 -12.43
CA VAL A 988 10.75 -8.70 -13.88
C VAL A 988 10.95 -7.31 -14.50
N GLY A 989 11.65 -7.25 -15.63
CA GLY A 989 11.96 -6.00 -16.33
C GLY A 989 13.22 -5.28 -15.85
N THR A 990 13.90 -5.76 -14.80
CA THR A 990 15.19 -5.20 -14.39
C THR A 990 16.21 -5.29 -15.53
N PRO A 991 16.87 -4.18 -15.92
CA PRO A 991 17.89 -4.20 -16.97
C PRO A 991 19.05 -5.12 -16.60
N GLU A 992 19.47 -6.01 -17.51
CA GLU A 992 20.64 -6.88 -17.30
C GLU A 992 21.92 -6.07 -17.05
N GLU A 993 22.03 -4.88 -17.66
CA GLU A 993 23.13 -3.93 -17.44
C GLU A 993 23.22 -3.49 -15.98
N ALA A 994 22.09 -3.22 -15.32
CA ALA A 994 22.08 -2.82 -13.91
C ALA A 994 22.52 -3.97 -12.99
N VAL A 995 22.18 -5.22 -13.36
CA VAL A 995 22.65 -6.42 -12.64
C VAL A 995 24.15 -6.63 -12.84
N ALA A 996 24.64 -6.49 -14.07
CA ALA A 996 26.07 -6.53 -14.37
C ALA A 996 26.83 -5.47 -13.54
N HIS A 997 26.36 -4.22 -13.58
CA HIS A 997 26.93 -3.09 -12.85
C HIS A 997 26.95 -3.33 -11.34
N PHE A 998 25.90 -3.93 -10.77
CA PHE A 998 25.88 -4.29 -9.35
C PHE A 998 27.03 -5.24 -8.98
N PHE A 999 27.26 -6.28 -9.78
CA PHE A 999 28.34 -7.23 -9.54
C PHE A 999 29.72 -6.63 -9.80
N GLU A 1000 29.87 -5.80 -10.83
CA GLU A 1000 31.10 -5.07 -11.13
C GLU A 1000 31.50 -4.13 -10.00
N VAL A 1001 30.58 -3.27 -9.54
CA VAL A 1001 30.79 -2.38 -8.39
C VAL A 1001 31.21 -3.19 -7.19
N THR A 1002 30.47 -4.25 -6.85
CA THR A 1002 30.78 -5.06 -5.65
C THR A 1002 32.17 -5.69 -5.71
N LYS A 1003 32.58 -6.21 -6.87
CA LYS A 1003 33.91 -6.81 -7.05
C LYS A 1003 35.04 -5.77 -6.98
N SER A 1004 34.75 -4.52 -7.35
CA SER A 1004 35.70 -3.41 -7.25
C SER A 1004 35.93 -2.94 -5.81
N LEU A 1005 34.99 -3.21 -4.90
CA LEU A 1005 35.10 -2.80 -3.50
C LEU A 1005 36.23 -3.58 -2.79
N LYS A 1006 36.99 -2.86 -1.96
CA LYS A 1006 37.91 -3.44 -0.97
C LYS A 1006 37.64 -2.78 0.38
N TYR A 1007 37.61 -3.57 1.44
CA TYR A 1007 37.35 -3.02 2.77
C TYR A 1007 38.44 -2.05 3.21
N ASP A 1008 39.71 -2.33 2.91
CA ASP A 1008 40.84 -1.45 3.27
C ASP A 1008 40.68 -0.03 2.70
N SER A 1009 40.25 0.12 1.43
CA SER A 1009 40.05 1.43 0.81
C SER A 1009 38.78 2.13 1.30
N LEU A 1010 37.69 1.38 1.51
CA LEU A 1010 36.40 1.94 1.94
C LEU A 1010 36.45 2.52 3.36
N PHE A 1011 37.22 1.91 4.26
CA PHE A 1011 37.27 2.32 5.66
C PHE A 1011 38.51 3.20 6.01
N GLN A 1012 39.55 3.28 5.16
CA GLN A 1012 40.67 4.22 5.35
C GLN A 1012 40.28 5.69 5.10
N ASN A 1013 39.45 5.97 4.08
CA ASN A 1013 39.01 7.34 3.78
C ASN A 1013 38.20 7.95 4.94
N HIS A 1014 37.55 7.12 5.76
CA HIS A 1014 36.73 7.57 6.90
C HIS A 1014 37.57 8.09 8.08
N ALA A 1015 38.72 7.45 8.36
CA ALA A 1015 39.62 7.91 9.42
C ALA A 1015 40.23 9.27 9.09
N MET A 1016 40.47 9.56 7.80
CA MET A 1016 40.93 10.88 7.35
C MET A 1016 39.82 11.95 7.32
N GLU A 1017 38.56 11.59 7.04
CA GLU A 1017 37.43 12.53 7.08
C GLU A 1017 36.99 12.88 8.51
N GLU A 1018 36.95 11.93 9.46
CA GLU A 1018 36.69 12.23 10.87
C GLU A 1018 37.78 13.12 11.49
N SER A 1019 39.04 12.98 11.04
CA SER A 1019 40.15 13.84 11.46
C SER A 1019 40.04 15.28 10.94
N LYS A 1020 39.33 15.50 9.82
CA LYS A 1020 39.12 16.84 9.24
C LYS A 1020 37.90 17.56 9.81
N LEU A 1021 37.01 16.86 10.51
CA LEU A 1021 35.84 17.43 11.20
C LEU A 1021 36.13 17.82 12.67
N LEU A 1022 37.36 17.58 13.15
CA LEU A 1022 37.82 17.85 14.51
C LEU A 1022 38.94 18.92 14.58
N VAL A 1023 39.14 19.72 13.53
CA VAL A 1023 40.08 20.86 13.52
C VAL A 1023 39.35 22.16 13.23
#